data_AF-A0A5J4DZ78-F1
#
_entry.id   AF-A0A5J4DZ78-F1
#
_cell.length_a   1.000
_cell.length_b   1.000
_cell.length_c   1.000
_cell.angle_alpha   90.00
_cell.angle_beta   90.00
_cell.angle_gamma   90.00
#
_symmetry.space_group_name_H-M   'P 1'
#
loop_
_entity.id
_entity.type
_entity.pdbx_description
1 polymer ?
#
loop_
_entity_poly.entity_id
_entity_poly.type
_entity_poly.pdbx_seq_one_letter_code
_entity_poly.pdbx_strand_id
1 'polypeptide(L)'
;MSSTLTGVDFLKRLGLAAVALFFALIAYQSEASEERQKIQILTNVTHMGTVSSIAFSPDGKVMVSGSLDKSIKLWDAGSGRLLRTLTGHSGVVSSVAFSPDGRTTVSGSSEGILKFWDVASGRLLRTLNGHSSEILSIAFSPDGETAVSGSLEGTIKFWHAASGNLLRTLNAHTGGVYSIAFSPDGESIASRGRLDIKIWEVASDSLLHTLEGHSDRVTSISFSPDGSTLVSGSRDRTIKLWDVGNGQLIRTFEAQSGKVLSVAFSAEGKTIVSGSEGTLKFWDAASGRLLRTLKDRSMEGVSAAFSPDGRVIAFASLGGALKLWDAALGRLIRTLKNRSMKDISAAFSPDGSTIVSSGLGGTLMHWDTATGRLIRTVNGHSDYISSIAVSPDGALMVTSSENVIKLWDAPSGRSLRALEGHSNIVTSVAFSPDGRSIVSGSRDRTLKLWDAASGRLLQTMEGHSGGVDSVAFSPDGKRIVSASSDATLKLWDVEYGSLLLTLVGASADTGDKESSWLAMTPEGFFAASAHGSKLLHVAQGIDVIGIHQLFDTLYRPDLVREKLAGDPNNKVLLAAQKLDLRKILESGAPPRVKIATPVNNIRIQGSKITIDVNLTDRGGGIGRVEFRVNGVNKGNAFGGSGQPTVKRKDLEFSAEENVIEVVAYNSQGLIASLPVKVTVKVDKTAINKLPTLYVMAIGANDYSDPALRLKYAASDASALTRVFVKIGQDKDIYSNVIIKSLLNSEITKETVSTAFADLSQIVQAHDVFFLYVSGHGKTVGGKFVFVPPNFRLQGRELPIAIVQDGLGQNNWRTWLGSIKAEKSFLIFDTYESDTGVHSKIIGHNTNPEYRAAIEKLSKATGRTVMASSGPAEIALQGYRAHGVLAYALLEGLATADSSKDYGNGNGRIELHELIEHVRYRVPQITELITKNNPIFKHPYRLRPQHLVRGVNYTITKAFKGVFDANAGATAKIPTRPTHVVIKAADLFANAGGRGVAIRKLSPGLLVTVVETKGGWVLVAKDGSKRGFVEHTKLAPVR
;
A
#
# COMPACT_ATOMS: atom_id res chain seq x y z
N MET A 1 -72.88 -2.38 23.04
CA MET A 1 -73.47 -3.06 21.87
C MET A 1 -73.08 -2.21 20.65
N SER A 2 -72.56 -2.67 19.50
CA SER A 2 -72.08 -3.97 18.99
C SER A 2 -71.53 -3.73 17.56
N SER A 3 -70.58 -4.47 16.97
CA SER A 3 -69.70 -5.56 17.43
C SER A 3 -68.60 -5.88 16.39
N THR A 4 -67.58 -6.66 16.78
CA THR A 4 -66.76 -7.58 15.93
C THR A 4 -66.12 -7.08 14.62
N LEU A 5 -64.78 -6.98 14.62
CA LEU A 5 -63.90 -7.60 13.60
C LEU A 5 -62.74 -8.29 14.35
N THR A 6 -62.84 -9.60 14.64
CA THR A 6 -62.32 -10.77 13.88
C THR A 6 -60.84 -11.09 14.10
N GLY A 7 -60.57 -12.28 14.66
CA GLY A 7 -59.24 -12.75 15.12
C GLY A 7 -58.19 -13.07 14.06
N VAL A 8 -58.28 -12.50 12.85
CA VAL A 8 -57.24 -12.62 11.80
C VAL A 8 -55.97 -11.83 12.16
N ASP A 9 -56.11 -10.78 12.98
CA ASP A 9 -55.00 -9.91 13.40
C ASP A 9 -54.06 -10.53 14.45
N PHE A 10 -54.53 -11.47 15.28
CA PHE A 10 -53.72 -12.02 16.36
C PHE A 10 -52.71 -13.06 15.86
N LEU A 11 -53.11 -13.92 14.91
CA LEU A 11 -52.22 -14.93 14.32
C LEU A 11 -51.18 -14.33 13.35
N LYS A 12 -51.48 -13.20 12.68
CA LYS A 12 -50.48 -12.46 11.90
C LYS A 12 -49.35 -11.87 12.77
N ARG A 13 -49.65 -11.44 14.00
CA ARG A 13 -48.64 -10.84 14.91
C ARG A 13 -47.61 -11.84 15.43
N LEU A 14 -48.01 -13.10 15.66
CA LEU A 14 -47.10 -14.16 16.13
C LEU A 14 -46.16 -14.66 15.02
N GLY A 15 -46.60 -14.68 13.75
CA GLY A 15 -45.71 -14.96 12.62
C GLY A 15 -44.64 -13.88 12.40
N LEU A 16 -44.97 -12.61 12.61
CA LEU A 16 -44.03 -11.50 12.43
C LEU A 16 -42.89 -11.49 13.47
N ALA A 17 -43.18 -11.83 14.73
CA ALA A 17 -42.18 -11.73 15.80
C ALA A 17 -41.02 -12.75 15.65
N ALA A 18 -41.32 -13.97 15.23
CA ALA A 18 -40.29 -15.00 14.98
C ALA A 18 -39.44 -14.70 13.74
N VAL A 19 -40.05 -14.13 12.70
CA VAL A 19 -39.35 -13.67 11.50
C VAL A 19 -38.46 -12.44 11.80
N ALA A 20 -38.94 -11.53 12.64
CA ALA A 20 -38.16 -10.36 13.07
C ALA A 20 -36.87 -10.74 13.83
N LEU A 21 -36.89 -11.77 14.69
CA LEU A 21 -35.67 -12.23 15.37
C LEU A 21 -34.67 -12.90 14.42
N PHE A 22 -35.14 -13.57 13.36
CA PHE A 22 -34.26 -14.25 12.39
C PHE A 22 -33.62 -13.25 11.41
N PHE A 23 -34.35 -12.23 10.96
CA PHE A 23 -33.79 -11.16 10.13
C PHE A 23 -32.92 -10.16 10.92
N ALA A 24 -33.19 -9.93 12.21
CA ALA A 24 -32.32 -9.10 13.06
C ALA A 24 -30.89 -9.69 13.18
N LEU A 25 -30.75 -11.02 13.14
CA LEU A 25 -29.46 -11.71 13.23
C LEU A 25 -28.69 -11.72 11.89
N ILE A 26 -29.39 -11.63 10.75
CA ILE A 26 -28.80 -11.57 9.40
C ILE A 26 -28.45 -10.12 9.03
N ALA A 27 -29.29 -9.14 9.39
CA ALA A 27 -29.00 -7.72 9.22
C ALA A 27 -27.70 -7.30 9.95
N TYR A 28 -27.48 -7.81 11.17
CA TYR A 28 -26.28 -7.56 11.97
C TYR A 28 -24.96 -8.07 11.34
N GLN A 29 -25.01 -8.94 10.32
CA GLN A 29 -23.82 -9.45 9.63
C GLN A 29 -23.68 -9.05 8.16
N SER A 30 -24.73 -8.51 7.51
CA SER A 30 -24.65 -7.99 6.13
C SER A 30 -24.45 -6.48 6.02
N GLU A 31 -24.75 -5.70 7.06
CA GLU A 31 -24.43 -4.24 7.10
C GLU A 31 -22.92 -3.96 7.13
N ALA A 32 -22.06 -4.97 7.29
CA ALA A 32 -20.63 -4.81 7.54
C ALA A 32 -19.69 -4.76 6.30
N SER A 33 -20.16 -5.12 5.09
CA SER A 33 -19.28 -5.40 3.95
C SER A 33 -19.41 -4.51 2.70
N GLU A 34 -20.58 -3.95 2.36
CA GLU A 34 -20.79 -3.26 1.07
C GLU A 34 -20.96 -1.73 1.09
N GLU A 35 -21.02 -1.07 2.25
CA GLU A 35 -20.72 0.38 2.35
C GLU A 35 -19.26 0.70 1.91
N ARG A 36 -18.40 -0.31 1.71
CA ARG A 36 -16.93 -0.16 1.65
C ARG A 36 -16.30 0.17 0.29
N GLN A 37 -16.98 0.09 -0.86
CA GLN A 37 -16.28 0.24 -2.16
C GLN A 37 -16.88 1.22 -3.18
N LYS A 38 -18.02 1.84 -2.88
CA LYS A 38 -18.74 2.68 -3.86
C LYS A 38 -19.09 4.09 -3.34
N ILE A 39 -18.92 4.27 -2.04
CA ILE A 39 -18.85 5.52 -1.28
C ILE A 39 -17.42 6.11 -1.46
N GLN A 40 -16.98 6.39 -2.71
CA GLN A 40 -15.63 6.93 -2.98
C GLN A 40 -15.57 8.15 -3.93
N ILE A 41 -16.72 8.63 -4.42
CA ILE A 41 -16.84 9.87 -5.19
C ILE A 41 -17.94 10.70 -4.51
N LEU A 42 -17.68 12.00 -4.28
CA LEU A 42 -18.40 12.93 -3.37
C LEU A 42 -18.32 12.67 -1.85
N THR A 43 -17.97 11.48 -1.38
CA THR A 43 -17.88 11.19 0.08
C THR A 43 -16.55 11.60 0.74
N ASN A 44 -15.54 11.96 -0.06
CA ASN A 44 -14.20 12.27 0.44
C ASN A 44 -14.04 13.71 0.97
N VAL A 45 -15.12 14.50 1.02
CA VAL A 45 -15.17 15.86 1.58
C VAL A 45 -15.28 15.85 3.12
N THR A 46 -15.23 14.68 3.77
CA THR A 46 -15.15 14.55 5.23
C THR A 46 -14.11 13.51 5.62
N HIS A 47 -13.65 13.56 6.87
CA HIS A 47 -12.85 12.48 7.44
C HIS A 47 -13.74 11.25 7.74
N MET A 48 -13.20 10.06 7.52
CA MET A 48 -13.87 8.76 7.74
C MET A 48 -13.66 8.21 9.15
N GLY A 49 -13.04 9.00 10.02
CA GLY A 49 -12.78 8.69 11.42
C GLY A 49 -12.65 9.98 12.23
N THR A 50 -12.67 9.87 13.56
CA THR A 50 -12.60 11.04 14.46
C THR A 50 -11.44 11.96 14.08
N VAL A 51 -11.74 13.25 13.91
CA VAL A 51 -10.73 14.28 13.71
C VAL A 51 -10.01 14.49 15.04
N SER A 52 -8.72 14.17 15.07
CA SER A 52 -7.87 14.20 16.26
C SER A 52 -7.26 15.58 16.51
N SER A 53 -7.00 16.31 15.43
CA SER A 53 -6.27 17.58 15.45
C SER A 53 -6.67 18.45 14.25
N ILE A 54 -6.75 19.76 14.47
CA ILE A 54 -7.08 20.79 13.46
C ILE A 54 -6.15 21.99 13.70
N ALA A 55 -5.68 22.63 12.63
CA ALA A 55 -5.00 23.92 12.68
C ALA A 55 -5.40 24.81 11.49
N PHE A 56 -5.35 26.13 11.64
CA PHE A 56 -5.47 27.09 10.53
C PHE A 56 -4.09 27.50 10.00
N SER A 57 -4.02 27.89 8.73
CA SER A 57 -2.86 28.59 8.18
C SER A 57 -2.71 29.97 8.84
N PRO A 58 -1.50 30.53 8.88
CA PRO A 58 -1.24 31.85 9.48
C PRO A 58 -2.08 32.98 8.88
N ASP A 59 -2.44 32.89 7.59
CA ASP A 59 -3.30 33.86 6.90
C ASP A 59 -4.80 33.58 7.05
N GLY A 60 -5.17 32.51 7.76
CA GLY A 60 -6.56 32.10 8.02
C GLY A 60 -7.35 31.64 6.80
N LYS A 61 -6.72 31.43 5.64
CA LYS A 61 -7.41 31.01 4.41
C LYS A 61 -7.46 29.51 4.20
N VAL A 62 -6.57 28.76 4.85
CA VAL A 62 -6.50 27.30 4.76
C VAL A 62 -6.66 26.71 6.16
N MET A 63 -7.32 25.57 6.26
CA MET A 63 -7.37 24.74 7.47
C MET A 63 -6.74 23.39 7.14
N VAL A 64 -6.09 22.76 8.12
CA VAL A 64 -5.59 21.38 8.05
C VAL A 64 -6.24 20.57 9.16
N SER A 65 -6.60 19.31 8.88
CA SER A 65 -7.10 18.37 9.88
C SER A 65 -6.47 17.00 9.72
N GLY A 66 -6.12 16.38 10.86
CA GLY A 66 -5.66 14.99 10.96
C GLY A 66 -6.73 14.11 11.60
N SER A 67 -6.77 12.83 11.23
CA SER A 67 -7.82 11.91 11.68
C SER A 67 -7.32 10.49 11.95
N LEU A 68 -8.12 9.77 12.74
CA LEU A 68 -8.08 8.33 12.91
C LEU A 68 -8.28 7.54 11.59
N ASP A 69 -8.77 8.18 10.52
CA ASP A 69 -8.79 7.60 9.16
C ASP A 69 -7.41 7.56 8.47
N LYS A 70 -6.33 7.99 9.15
CA LYS A 70 -4.93 8.00 8.68
C LYS A 70 -4.63 9.03 7.59
N SER A 71 -5.60 9.86 7.21
CA SER A 71 -5.42 10.94 6.24
C SER A 71 -5.20 12.29 6.94
N ILE A 72 -4.59 13.21 6.20
CA ILE A 72 -4.65 14.63 6.46
C ILE A 72 -5.54 15.26 5.38
N LYS A 73 -6.37 16.24 5.74
CA LYS A 73 -7.14 17.02 4.77
C LYS A 73 -6.83 18.50 4.91
N LEU A 74 -6.66 19.16 3.77
CA LEU A 74 -6.53 20.61 3.63
C LEU A 74 -7.85 21.17 3.10
N TRP A 75 -8.30 22.28 3.69
CA TRP A 75 -9.58 22.92 3.42
C TRP A 75 -9.37 24.40 3.14
N ASP A 76 -10.22 24.99 2.33
CA ASP A 76 -10.39 26.44 2.29
C ASP A 76 -11.21 26.85 3.52
N ALA A 77 -10.67 27.76 4.32
CA ALA A 77 -11.23 28.13 5.62
C ALA A 77 -12.49 29.01 5.49
N GLY A 78 -12.63 29.76 4.40
CA GLY A 78 -13.79 30.63 4.16
C GLY A 78 -15.00 29.87 3.64
N SER A 79 -14.79 28.96 2.68
CA SER A 79 -15.85 28.19 2.01
C SER A 79 -16.08 26.78 2.58
N GLY A 80 -15.15 26.27 3.40
CA GLY A 80 -15.16 24.88 3.89
C GLY A 80 -14.84 23.83 2.82
N ARG A 81 -14.52 24.25 1.59
CA ARG A 81 -14.19 23.35 0.48
C ARG A 81 -12.92 22.57 0.77
N LEU A 82 -12.97 21.24 0.60
CA LEU A 82 -11.75 20.42 0.59
C LEU A 82 -10.84 20.86 -0.56
N LEU A 83 -9.64 21.34 -0.22
CA LEU A 83 -8.59 21.65 -1.20
C LEU A 83 -7.83 20.38 -1.60
N ARG A 84 -7.39 19.58 -0.62
CA ARG A 84 -6.56 18.38 -0.85
C ARG A 84 -6.78 17.33 0.24
N THR A 85 -6.68 16.05 -0.12
CA THR A 85 -6.43 14.96 0.86
C THR A 85 -4.98 14.50 0.69
N LEU A 86 -4.23 14.45 1.78
CA LEU A 86 -2.84 14.01 1.82
C LEU A 86 -2.80 12.62 2.46
N THR A 87 -2.33 11.63 1.70
CA THR A 87 -2.28 10.22 2.10
C THR A 87 -0.84 9.72 2.13
N GLY A 88 -0.44 9.03 3.20
CA GLY A 88 0.91 8.44 3.27
C GLY A 88 1.38 7.96 4.64
N HIS A 89 0.62 8.19 5.71
CA HIS A 89 0.76 7.49 6.99
C HIS A 89 0.07 6.12 6.92
N SER A 90 0.57 5.16 7.71
CA SER A 90 0.00 3.82 7.91
C SER A 90 -0.64 3.64 9.28
N GLY A 91 -0.25 4.46 10.27
CA GLY A 91 -0.94 4.68 11.55
C GLY A 91 -1.98 5.82 11.50
N VAL A 92 -2.71 6.04 12.60
CA VAL A 92 -3.66 7.16 12.72
C VAL A 92 -2.90 8.48 12.71
N VAL A 93 -3.48 9.57 12.18
CA VAL A 93 -2.90 10.91 12.34
C VAL A 93 -3.44 11.48 13.64
N SER A 94 -2.55 11.91 14.52
CA SER A 94 -2.83 12.31 15.89
C SER A 94 -2.62 13.82 16.13
N SER A 95 -1.75 14.46 15.35
CA SER A 95 -1.47 15.89 15.42
C SER A 95 -1.09 16.46 14.06
N VAL A 96 -1.53 17.69 13.76
CA VAL A 96 -1.18 18.45 12.55
C VAL A 96 -0.86 19.91 12.90
N ALA A 97 0.07 20.53 12.17
CA ALA A 97 0.42 21.95 12.31
C ALA A 97 0.86 22.57 10.97
N PHE A 98 0.80 23.90 10.85
CA PHE A 98 1.35 24.67 9.73
C PHE A 98 2.68 25.33 10.10
N SER A 99 3.55 25.52 9.12
CA SER A 99 4.69 26.44 9.24
C SER A 99 4.21 27.91 9.33
N PRO A 100 4.99 28.82 9.94
CA PRO A 100 4.63 30.24 10.06
C PRO A 100 4.47 30.99 8.72
N ASP A 101 5.01 30.46 7.62
CA ASP A 101 4.81 30.98 6.26
C ASP A 101 3.58 30.40 5.54
N GLY A 102 2.87 29.45 6.18
CA GLY A 102 1.71 28.75 5.63
C GLY A 102 1.99 27.80 4.45
N ARG A 103 3.24 27.68 3.99
CA ARG A 103 3.60 26.90 2.78
C ARG A 103 3.75 25.42 3.05
N THR A 104 4.07 25.05 4.29
CA THR A 104 4.29 23.67 4.71
C THR A 104 3.32 23.28 5.82
N THR A 105 2.85 22.03 5.80
CA THR A 105 2.17 21.43 6.96
C THR A 105 2.91 20.17 7.38
N VAL A 106 2.89 19.89 8.68
CA VAL A 106 3.48 18.70 9.29
C VAL A 106 2.39 17.87 9.95
N SER A 107 2.53 16.55 9.86
CA SER A 107 1.62 15.59 10.47
C SER A 107 2.37 14.53 11.26
N GLY A 108 1.82 14.19 12.42
CA GLY A 108 2.32 13.17 13.35
C GLY A 108 1.33 12.03 13.45
N SER A 109 1.86 10.83 13.69
CA SER A 109 1.06 9.61 13.64
C SER A 109 1.42 8.62 14.74
N SER A 110 0.48 7.71 15.04
CA SER A 110 0.68 6.56 15.93
C SER A 110 1.79 5.60 15.49
N GLU A 111 2.26 5.71 14.25
CA GLU A 111 3.42 4.95 13.75
C GLU A 111 4.79 5.53 14.17
N GLY A 112 4.84 6.62 14.94
CA GLY A 112 6.09 7.27 15.39
C GLY A 112 6.83 8.08 14.33
N ILE A 113 6.15 8.39 13.21
CA ILE A 113 6.71 9.06 12.04
C ILE A 113 6.07 10.44 11.86
N LEU A 114 6.90 11.45 11.55
CA LEU A 114 6.44 12.76 11.05
C LEU A 114 6.46 12.79 9.53
N LYS A 115 5.52 13.51 8.91
CA LYS A 115 5.55 13.82 7.47
C LYS A 115 5.35 15.31 7.24
N PHE A 116 6.15 15.86 6.33
CA PHE A 116 6.07 17.26 5.90
C PHE A 116 5.50 17.31 4.49
N TRP A 117 4.57 18.23 4.26
CA TRP A 117 3.81 18.35 3.03
C TRP A 117 3.79 19.79 2.54
N ASP A 118 3.99 19.97 1.25
CA ASP A 118 3.77 21.26 0.59
C ASP A 118 2.26 21.52 0.50
N VAL A 119 1.80 22.65 1.05
CA VAL A 119 0.38 22.99 1.18
C VAL A 119 -0.22 23.32 -0.20
N ALA A 120 0.54 24.02 -1.03
CA ALA A 120 0.08 24.48 -2.35
C ALA A 120 -0.19 23.31 -3.31
N SER A 121 0.67 22.30 -3.35
CA SER A 121 0.59 21.13 -4.25
C SER A 121 0.06 19.85 -3.59
N GLY A 122 0.14 19.74 -2.26
CA GLY A 122 -0.13 18.51 -1.51
C GLY A 122 1.00 17.47 -1.58
N ARG A 123 2.16 17.83 -2.14
CA ARG A 123 3.28 16.90 -2.31
C ARG A 123 3.95 16.58 -0.96
N LEU A 124 4.18 15.30 -0.69
CA LEU A 124 5.05 14.86 0.40
C LEU A 124 6.48 15.36 0.17
N LEU A 125 6.96 16.22 1.07
CA LEU A 125 8.31 16.78 1.06
C LEU A 125 9.29 15.88 1.80
N ARG A 126 8.94 15.45 3.02
CA ARG A 126 9.83 14.66 3.90
C ARG A 126 9.04 13.63 4.72
N THR A 127 9.70 12.55 5.10
CA THR A 127 9.22 11.57 6.09
C THR A 127 10.33 11.37 7.11
N LEU A 128 10.08 11.71 8.37
CA LEU A 128 11.08 11.68 9.44
C LEU A 128 10.72 10.53 10.40
N ASN A 129 11.66 9.61 10.58
CA ASN A 129 11.54 8.48 11.50
C ASN A 129 12.45 8.76 12.70
N GLY A 130 11.99 8.46 13.93
CA GLY A 130 12.88 8.57 15.10
C GLY A 130 12.21 8.59 16.48
N HIS A 131 10.88 8.67 16.57
CA HIS A 131 10.17 8.18 17.75
C HIS A 131 9.92 6.68 17.60
N SER A 132 9.94 5.96 18.73
CA SER A 132 9.62 4.54 18.82
C SER A 132 8.16 4.25 19.17
N SER A 133 7.41 5.29 19.53
CA SER A 133 6.01 5.23 19.92
C SER A 133 5.20 6.38 19.30
N GLU A 134 3.88 6.34 19.47
CA GLU A 134 2.93 7.31 18.93
C GLU A 134 3.34 8.77 19.19
N ILE A 135 3.29 9.61 18.15
CA ILE A 135 3.38 11.06 18.30
C ILE A 135 2.01 11.57 18.76
N LEU A 136 1.97 12.48 19.73
CA LEU A 136 0.72 12.98 20.33
C LEU A 136 0.52 14.49 20.11
N SER A 137 1.59 15.24 19.88
CA SER A 137 1.54 16.68 19.62
C SER A 137 2.70 17.13 18.75
N ILE A 138 2.47 18.09 17.85
CA ILE A 138 3.50 18.76 17.05
C ILE A 138 3.27 20.28 17.09
N ALA A 139 4.37 21.05 17.08
CA ALA A 139 4.37 22.49 16.84
C ALA A 139 5.56 22.90 15.95
N PHE A 140 5.47 24.06 15.30
CA PHE A 140 6.60 24.75 14.66
C PHE A 140 7.09 25.88 15.57
N SER A 141 8.39 26.20 15.50
CA SER A 141 8.94 27.44 16.05
C SER A 141 8.41 28.65 15.26
N PRO A 142 8.33 29.85 15.86
CA PRO A 142 7.84 31.06 15.17
C PRO A 142 8.67 31.48 13.95
N ASP A 143 9.96 31.15 13.91
CA ASP A 143 10.84 31.33 12.74
C ASP A 143 10.60 30.30 11.61
N GLY A 144 9.92 29.19 11.89
CA GLY A 144 9.69 28.09 10.97
C GLY A 144 10.89 27.19 10.70
N GLU A 145 12.07 27.45 11.27
CA GLU A 145 13.28 26.64 11.06
C GLU A 145 13.22 25.29 11.79
N THR A 146 12.45 25.22 12.88
CA THR A 146 12.35 24.04 13.74
C THR A 146 10.91 23.55 13.87
N ALA A 147 10.74 22.23 13.91
CA ALA A 147 9.51 21.58 14.34
C ALA A 147 9.79 20.69 15.54
N VAL A 148 8.85 20.62 16.49
CA VAL A 148 8.95 19.76 17.69
C VAL A 148 7.83 18.72 17.70
N SER A 149 8.14 17.50 18.13
CA SER A 149 7.14 16.44 18.34
C SER A 149 7.23 15.85 19.72
N GLY A 150 6.08 15.75 20.40
CA GLY A 150 5.90 15.02 21.65
C GLY A 150 5.34 13.64 21.39
N SER A 151 5.86 12.62 22.08
CA SER A 151 5.45 11.24 21.90
C SER A 151 4.99 10.57 23.20
N LEU A 152 4.21 9.49 23.06
CA LEU A 152 3.80 8.59 24.13
C LEU A 152 5.00 7.96 24.86
N GLU A 153 6.20 7.92 24.25
CA GLU A 153 7.46 7.51 24.90
C GLU A 153 8.01 8.52 25.93
N GLY A 154 7.36 9.68 26.11
CA GLY A 154 7.76 10.71 27.08
C GLY A 154 8.84 11.68 26.60
N THR A 155 9.31 11.53 25.36
CA THR A 155 10.30 12.44 24.76
C THR A 155 9.67 13.55 23.92
N ILE A 156 10.41 14.65 23.81
CA ILE A 156 10.24 15.70 22.80
C ILE A 156 11.41 15.62 21.82
N LYS A 157 11.14 15.60 20.52
CA LYS A 157 12.19 15.64 19.48
C LYS A 157 12.11 16.92 18.69
N PHE A 158 13.27 17.54 18.47
CA PHE A 158 13.43 18.76 17.67
C PHE A 158 13.97 18.37 16.30
N TRP A 159 13.35 18.89 15.25
CA TRP A 159 13.65 18.57 13.86
C TRP A 159 13.89 19.86 13.09
N HIS A 160 14.96 19.91 12.31
CA HIS A 160 15.21 21.04 11.42
C HIS A 160 14.24 20.95 10.24
N ALA A 161 13.23 21.82 10.20
CA ALA A 161 12.09 21.75 9.29
C ALA A 161 12.51 21.67 7.81
N ALA A 162 13.49 22.50 7.42
CA ALA A 162 13.94 22.59 6.04
C ALA A 162 14.81 21.40 5.57
N SER A 163 15.33 20.55 6.47
CA SER A 163 16.16 19.38 6.09
C SER A 163 15.56 18.04 6.49
N GLY A 164 14.77 18.00 7.56
CA GLY A 164 14.27 16.79 8.21
C GLY A 164 15.25 16.14 9.18
N ASN A 165 16.42 16.74 9.43
CA ASN A 165 17.39 16.20 10.37
C ASN A 165 16.86 16.30 11.81
N LEU A 166 16.98 15.22 12.57
CA LEU A 166 16.82 15.25 14.02
C LEU A 166 17.94 16.11 14.61
N LEU A 167 17.58 17.20 15.30
CA LEU A 167 18.51 18.09 15.97
C LEU A 167 18.88 17.54 17.35
N ARG A 168 17.87 17.19 18.16
CA ARG A 168 18.02 16.73 19.54
C ARG A 168 16.75 16.04 20.07
N THR A 169 16.88 15.34 21.19
CA THR A 169 15.79 14.66 21.92
C THR A 169 15.86 15.04 23.40
N LEU A 170 14.75 15.50 23.98
CA LEU A 170 14.59 15.79 25.41
C LEU A 170 13.72 14.72 26.08
N ASN A 171 14.15 14.23 27.24
CA ASN A 171 13.34 13.34 28.07
C ASN A 171 12.46 14.20 28.98
N ALA A 172 11.31 14.64 28.48
CA ALA A 172 10.53 15.71 29.11
C ALA A 172 9.65 15.22 30.27
N HIS A 173 9.03 14.05 30.13
CA HIS A 173 8.08 13.51 31.11
C HIS A 173 8.29 12.00 31.32
N THR A 174 7.91 11.49 32.50
CA THR A 174 7.97 10.05 32.85
C THR A 174 6.90 9.19 32.15
N GLY A 175 6.04 9.82 31.36
CA GLY A 175 5.07 9.19 30.46
C GLY A 175 4.74 10.15 29.32
N GLY A 176 3.81 9.77 28.44
CA GLY A 176 3.55 10.47 27.18
C GLY A 176 3.39 12.00 27.26
N VAL A 177 3.99 12.69 26.28
CA VAL A 177 3.89 14.15 26.11
C VAL A 177 2.66 14.47 25.23
N TYR A 178 1.55 14.86 25.85
CA TYR A 178 0.24 14.92 25.20
C TYR A 178 -0.08 16.27 24.54
N SER A 179 0.71 17.31 24.78
CA SER A 179 0.55 18.64 24.17
C SER A 179 1.88 19.39 24.25
N ILE A 180 2.22 20.14 23.21
CA ILE A 180 3.39 21.03 23.14
C ILE A 180 2.99 22.32 22.42
N ALA A 181 3.45 23.46 22.93
CA ALA A 181 3.39 24.75 22.25
C ALA A 181 4.74 25.48 22.41
N PHE A 182 5.12 26.29 21.42
CA PHE A 182 6.15 27.33 21.56
C PHE A 182 5.53 28.60 22.14
N SER A 183 6.33 29.40 22.85
CA SER A 183 6.03 30.81 23.09
C SER A 183 6.09 31.60 21.76
N PRO A 184 5.40 32.75 21.63
CA PRO A 184 5.39 33.56 20.41
C PRO A 184 6.77 34.10 19.98
N ASP A 185 7.69 34.29 20.93
CA ASP A 185 9.10 34.65 20.71
C ASP A 185 9.98 33.46 20.28
N GLY A 186 9.54 32.23 20.52
CA GLY A 186 10.29 31.00 20.24
C GLY A 186 11.35 30.64 21.27
N GLU A 187 11.54 31.45 22.32
CA GLU A 187 12.57 31.24 23.35
C GLU A 187 12.19 30.13 24.34
N SER A 188 10.90 29.83 24.49
CA SER A 188 10.36 28.82 25.41
C SER A 188 9.45 27.79 24.72
N ILE A 189 9.37 26.59 25.27
CA ILE A 189 8.28 25.63 24.99
C ILE A 189 7.55 25.24 26.27
N ALA A 190 6.23 25.09 26.18
CA ALA A 190 5.42 24.43 27.20
C ALA A 190 5.09 23.01 26.74
N SER A 191 5.34 22.00 27.58
CA SER A 191 4.99 20.60 27.33
C SER A 191 4.10 20.04 28.44
N ARG A 192 3.11 19.23 28.07
CA ARG A 192 2.11 18.68 28.97
C ARG A 192 2.28 17.18 29.16
N GLY A 193 2.54 16.77 30.40
CA GLY A 193 2.55 15.37 30.83
C GLY A 193 1.15 14.88 31.21
N ARG A 194 1.08 13.96 32.18
CA ARG A 194 -0.19 13.38 32.65
C ARG A 194 -0.89 14.25 33.70
N LEU A 195 -0.12 14.90 34.57
CA LEU A 195 -0.60 15.73 35.68
C LEU A 195 0.12 17.09 35.73
N ASP A 196 1.29 17.17 35.13
CA ASP A 196 2.25 18.27 35.15
C ASP A 196 2.30 19.01 33.79
N ILE A 197 2.68 20.29 33.85
CA ILE A 197 3.08 21.09 32.69
C ILE A 197 4.53 21.55 32.97
N LYS A 198 5.39 21.52 31.96
CA LYS A 198 6.79 21.95 32.07
C LYS A 198 7.09 23.04 31.05
N ILE A 199 7.73 24.11 31.49
CA ILE A 199 8.25 25.19 30.65
C ILE A 199 9.75 24.99 30.50
N TRP A 200 10.25 25.01 29.27
CA TRP A 200 11.66 24.77 28.94
C TRP A 200 12.21 25.91 28.10
N GLU A 201 13.48 26.25 28.32
CA GLU A 201 14.22 27.19 27.48
C GLU A 201 14.73 26.48 26.22
N VAL A 202 14.44 27.04 25.04
CA VAL A 202 14.76 26.43 23.75
C VAL A 202 16.26 26.53 23.41
N ALA A 203 16.97 27.52 23.96
CA ALA A 203 18.38 27.72 23.70
C ALA A 203 19.30 26.75 24.47
N SER A 204 18.96 26.47 25.74
CA SER A 204 19.79 25.66 26.65
C SER A 204 19.25 24.25 26.93
N ASP A 205 18.01 23.96 26.50
CA ASP A 205 17.22 22.79 26.91
C ASP A 205 16.96 22.69 28.43
N SER A 206 17.13 23.78 29.17
CA SER A 206 16.87 23.82 30.60
C SER A 206 15.38 23.71 30.90
N LEU A 207 15.03 22.97 31.95
CA LEU A 207 13.71 23.03 32.57
C LEU A 207 13.65 24.31 33.40
N LEU A 208 12.89 25.31 32.94
CA LEU A 208 12.68 26.55 33.67
C LEU A 208 11.74 26.33 34.85
N HIS A 209 10.53 25.82 34.56
CA HIS A 209 9.45 25.69 35.54
C HIS A 209 8.68 24.38 35.38
N THR A 210 8.23 23.79 36.49
CA THR A 210 7.16 22.78 36.48
C THR A 210 5.93 23.38 37.15
N LEU A 211 4.85 23.50 36.39
CA LEU A 211 3.58 24.08 36.84
C LEU A 211 2.74 22.96 37.47
N GLU A 212 2.65 22.98 38.79
CA GLU A 212 1.90 22.03 39.59
C GLU A 212 0.71 22.71 40.28
N GLY A 213 -0.44 22.04 40.37
CA GLY A 213 -1.63 22.59 41.03
C GLY A 213 -2.97 22.21 40.41
N HIS A 214 -3.00 21.51 39.28
CA HIS A 214 -4.19 20.78 38.81
C HIS A 214 -4.32 19.44 39.57
N SER A 215 -5.54 19.08 39.98
CA SER A 215 -5.81 17.88 40.81
C SER A 215 -6.30 16.66 40.01
N ASP A 216 -6.50 16.82 38.71
CA ASP A 216 -6.75 15.76 37.73
C ASP A 216 -6.04 16.16 36.41
N ARG A 217 -6.07 15.28 35.41
CA ARG A 217 -5.40 15.42 34.12
C ARG A 217 -5.74 16.74 33.42
N VAL A 218 -4.71 17.56 33.25
CA VAL A 218 -4.68 18.69 32.32
C VAL A 218 -5.00 18.19 30.90
N THR A 219 -5.92 18.87 30.21
CA THR A 219 -6.41 18.46 28.87
C THR A 219 -5.80 19.30 27.76
N SER A 220 -5.63 20.60 27.96
CA SER A 220 -5.24 21.58 26.94
C SER A 220 -4.41 22.71 27.57
N ILE A 221 -3.46 23.26 26.81
CA ILE A 221 -2.62 24.41 27.17
C ILE A 221 -2.53 25.39 25.98
N SER A 222 -2.35 26.68 26.25
CA SER A 222 -2.10 27.73 25.24
C SER A 222 -1.30 28.88 25.86
N PHE A 223 -0.30 29.41 25.15
CA PHE A 223 0.33 30.69 25.52
C PHE A 223 -0.61 31.86 25.21
N SER A 224 -0.43 32.99 25.90
CA SER A 224 -0.96 34.29 25.48
C SER A 224 -0.20 34.83 24.27
N PRO A 225 -0.78 35.73 23.46
CA PRO A 225 -0.15 36.26 22.24
C PRO A 225 1.16 37.04 22.46
N ASP A 226 1.40 37.50 23.68
CA ASP A 226 2.62 38.17 24.15
C ASP A 226 3.61 37.24 24.85
N GLY A 227 3.32 35.94 24.96
CA GLY A 227 4.17 34.93 25.59
C GLY A 227 4.27 34.98 27.12
N SER A 228 3.83 36.08 27.75
CA SER A 228 4.01 36.33 29.19
C SER A 228 3.25 35.35 30.09
N THR A 229 2.15 34.76 29.61
CA THR A 229 1.31 33.85 30.37
C THR A 229 0.94 32.57 29.61
N LEU A 230 0.63 31.52 30.36
CA LEU A 230 0.13 30.25 29.85
C LEU A 230 -1.24 29.97 30.48
N VAL A 231 -2.24 29.60 29.69
CA VAL A 231 -3.52 29.08 30.19
C VAL A 231 -3.57 27.56 30.05
N SER A 232 -4.10 26.87 31.07
CA SER A 232 -4.33 25.42 31.07
C SER A 232 -5.75 25.07 31.50
N GLY A 233 -6.35 24.08 30.86
CA GLY A 233 -7.64 23.50 31.25
C GLY A 233 -7.47 22.07 31.75
N SER A 234 -8.30 21.62 32.70
CA SER A 234 -8.20 20.28 33.29
C SER A 234 -9.54 19.59 33.54
N ARG A 235 -9.48 18.26 33.68
CA ARG A 235 -10.59 17.42 34.15
C ARG A 235 -11.01 17.71 35.60
N ASP A 236 -10.17 18.38 36.39
CA ASP A 236 -10.53 18.89 37.72
C ASP A 236 -11.58 20.01 37.69
N ARG A 237 -12.04 20.40 36.49
CA ARG A 237 -13.04 21.43 36.21
C ARG A 237 -12.52 22.85 36.41
N THR A 238 -11.20 23.03 36.55
CA THR A 238 -10.59 24.36 36.62
C THR A 238 -9.90 24.74 35.31
N ILE A 239 -9.82 26.05 35.07
CA ILE A 239 -8.81 26.66 34.21
C ILE A 239 -7.77 27.27 35.16
N LYS A 240 -6.50 27.24 34.78
CA LYS A 240 -5.42 27.97 35.48
C LYS A 240 -4.67 28.85 34.49
N LEU A 241 -4.35 30.07 34.93
CA LEU A 241 -3.50 31.02 34.23
C LEU A 241 -2.20 31.12 35.02
N TRP A 242 -1.07 30.95 34.33
CA TRP A 242 0.27 30.87 34.89
C TRP A 242 1.14 31.96 34.30
N ASP A 243 2.06 32.47 35.10
CA ASP A 243 3.15 33.32 34.66
C ASP A 243 4.25 32.45 34.05
N VAL A 244 4.71 32.80 32.85
CA VAL A 244 5.72 32.00 32.12
C VAL A 244 7.13 32.26 32.64
N GLY A 245 7.41 33.49 33.10
CA GLY A 245 8.74 33.90 33.57
C GLY A 245 9.10 33.34 34.94
N ASN A 246 8.13 33.22 35.86
CA ASN A 246 8.35 32.71 37.22
C ASN A 246 7.59 31.42 37.57
N GLY A 247 6.79 30.88 36.65
CA GLY A 247 6.07 29.62 36.82
C GLY A 247 4.91 29.65 37.82
N GLN A 248 4.59 30.81 38.41
CA GLN A 248 3.55 30.90 39.44
C GLN A 248 2.14 30.87 38.85
N LEU A 249 1.21 30.35 39.66
CA LEU A 249 -0.22 30.40 39.38
C LEU A 249 -0.74 31.82 39.58
N ILE A 250 -1.01 32.54 38.49
CA ILE A 250 -1.64 33.86 38.52
C ILE A 250 -3.11 33.74 38.99
N ARG A 251 -3.85 32.77 38.45
CA ARG A 251 -5.29 32.65 38.72
C ARG A 251 -5.84 31.25 38.46
N THR A 252 -6.82 30.82 39.28
CA THR A 252 -7.71 29.68 38.98
C THR A 252 -9.11 30.21 38.65
N PHE A 253 -9.78 29.63 37.64
CA PHE A 253 -11.15 29.96 37.24
C PHE A 253 -12.04 28.74 37.52
N GLU A 254 -12.87 28.80 38.56
CA GLU A 254 -13.50 27.60 39.16
C GLU A 254 -14.99 27.41 38.80
N ALA A 255 -15.62 28.33 38.08
CA ALA A 255 -17.07 28.27 37.82
C ALA A 255 -17.47 27.37 36.62
N GLN A 256 -16.80 26.24 36.38
CA GLN A 256 -17.17 25.27 35.33
C GLN A 256 -18.14 24.21 35.85
N SER A 257 -19.12 23.82 35.03
CA SER A 257 -20.10 22.78 35.38
C SER A 257 -19.63 21.34 35.11
N GLY A 258 -18.47 21.17 34.46
CA GLY A 258 -17.95 19.86 34.04
C GLY A 258 -16.47 19.93 33.71
N LYS A 259 -15.89 18.81 33.25
CA LYS A 259 -14.46 18.73 32.87
C LYS A 259 -14.15 19.77 31.78
N VAL A 260 -13.03 20.49 31.92
CA VAL A 260 -12.53 21.35 30.85
C VAL A 260 -11.77 20.48 29.86
N LEU A 261 -12.11 20.60 28.58
CA LEU A 261 -11.57 19.76 27.50
C LEU A 261 -10.64 20.53 26.55
N SER A 262 -10.85 21.85 26.43
CA SER A 262 -10.06 22.73 25.57
C SER A 262 -10.07 24.16 26.14
N VAL A 263 -8.94 24.87 26.02
CA VAL A 263 -8.78 26.30 26.36
C VAL A 263 -7.99 27.01 25.26
N ALA A 264 -8.31 28.28 25.00
CA ALA A 264 -7.59 29.13 24.04
C ALA A 264 -7.70 30.62 24.43
N PHE A 265 -6.70 31.41 24.06
CA PHE A 265 -6.77 32.87 24.10
C PHE A 265 -7.41 33.45 22.84
N SER A 266 -7.99 34.64 22.94
CA SER A 266 -8.28 35.51 21.80
C SER A 266 -6.98 36.11 21.23
N ALA A 267 -7.02 36.56 19.97
CA ALA A 267 -5.85 37.09 19.27
C ALA A 267 -5.25 38.33 19.96
N GLU A 268 -6.06 39.11 20.67
CA GLU A 268 -5.63 40.25 21.49
C GLU A 268 -5.27 39.91 22.94
N GLY A 269 -5.30 38.62 23.34
CA GLY A 269 -4.90 38.11 24.66
C GLY A 269 -5.84 38.41 25.82
N LYS A 270 -6.84 39.29 25.63
CA LYS A 270 -7.73 39.77 26.69
C LYS A 270 -8.79 38.77 27.12
N THR A 271 -9.17 37.84 26.24
CA THR A 271 -10.25 36.87 26.49
C THR A 271 -9.71 35.45 26.46
N ILE A 272 -10.07 34.65 27.47
CA ILE A 272 -9.88 33.20 27.46
C ILE A 272 -11.22 32.54 27.14
N VAL A 273 -11.24 31.61 26.19
CA VAL A 273 -12.38 30.71 25.93
C VAL A 273 -12.06 29.32 26.45
N SER A 274 -13.07 28.68 27.04
CA SER A 274 -12.98 27.30 27.54
C SER A 274 -14.19 26.48 27.11
N GLY A 275 -13.94 25.28 26.61
CA GLY A 275 -14.97 24.26 26.35
C GLY A 275 -15.04 23.23 27.48
N SER A 276 -16.25 23.02 28.00
CA SER A 276 -16.57 21.98 28.97
C SER A 276 -17.85 21.24 28.57
N GLU A 277 -18.13 20.10 29.20
CA GLU A 277 -19.35 19.30 28.97
C GLU A 277 -20.61 20.18 29.06
N GLY A 278 -21.29 20.39 27.93
CA GLY A 278 -22.53 21.19 27.80
C GLY A 278 -22.37 22.71 27.71
N THR A 279 -21.16 23.28 27.90
CA THR A 279 -20.99 24.75 27.95
C THR A 279 -19.71 25.29 27.30
N LEU A 280 -19.82 26.47 26.70
CA LEU A 280 -18.69 27.34 26.37
C LEU A 280 -18.68 28.52 27.34
N LYS A 281 -17.51 28.87 27.87
CA LYS A 281 -17.33 30.03 28.78
C LYS A 281 -16.23 30.95 28.29
N PHE A 282 -16.48 32.24 28.45
CA PHE A 282 -15.60 33.34 28.07
C PHE A 282 -15.20 34.06 29.35
N TRP A 283 -13.92 34.30 29.52
CA TRP A 283 -13.33 34.86 30.72
C TRP A 283 -12.45 36.05 30.35
N ASP A 284 -12.53 37.12 31.12
CA ASP A 284 -11.57 38.20 31.07
C ASP A 284 -10.26 37.69 31.68
N ALA A 285 -9.19 37.70 30.90
CA ALA A 285 -7.92 37.08 31.29
C ALA A 285 -7.29 37.79 32.51
N ALA A 286 -7.39 39.11 32.57
CA ALA A 286 -6.79 39.92 33.63
C ALA A 286 -7.55 39.82 34.96
N SER A 287 -8.85 40.12 34.95
CA SER A 287 -9.69 40.14 36.16
C SER A 287 -10.17 38.77 36.62
N GLY A 288 -10.15 37.75 35.74
CA GLY A 288 -10.76 36.45 36.00
C GLY A 288 -12.27 36.40 35.83
N ARG A 289 -12.91 37.52 35.48
CA ARG A 289 -14.36 37.64 35.44
C ARG A 289 -14.94 36.78 34.32
N LEU A 290 -15.95 35.97 34.65
CA LEU A 290 -16.79 35.31 33.65
C LEU A 290 -17.56 36.36 32.84
N LEU A 291 -17.17 36.54 31.58
CA LEU A 291 -17.78 37.49 30.63
C LEU A 291 -19.06 36.93 30.00
N ARG A 292 -19.07 35.62 29.69
CA ARG A 292 -20.20 34.96 29.02
C ARG A 292 -20.22 33.47 29.31
N THR A 293 -21.41 32.88 29.41
CA THR A 293 -21.61 31.42 29.35
C THR A 293 -22.64 31.12 28.27
N LEU A 294 -22.28 30.28 27.31
CA LEU A 294 -23.18 29.73 26.30
C LEU A 294 -23.50 28.29 26.70
N LYS A 295 -24.78 27.94 26.78
CA LYS A 295 -25.25 26.58 27.14
C LYS A 295 -26.11 26.02 26.01
N ASP A 296 -25.83 24.81 25.56
CA ASP A 296 -26.74 24.01 24.70
C ASP A 296 -26.62 22.55 25.15
N ARG A 297 -27.76 21.93 25.49
CA ARG A 297 -27.88 20.56 26.03
C ARG A 297 -27.42 19.44 25.07
N SER A 298 -26.90 19.80 23.90
CA SER A 298 -26.30 18.88 22.92
C SER A 298 -24.79 19.09 22.70
N MET A 299 -24.16 19.95 23.49
CA MET A 299 -22.72 20.24 23.44
C MET A 299 -21.90 19.27 24.31
N GLU A 300 -21.97 17.97 24.04
CA GLU A 300 -20.95 17.04 24.53
C GLU A 300 -19.69 17.22 23.66
N GLY A 301 -18.84 18.19 24.04
CA GLY A 301 -17.75 18.70 23.19
C GLY A 301 -16.47 17.86 23.18
N VAL A 302 -15.62 18.06 22.17
CA VAL A 302 -14.27 17.46 22.09
C VAL A 302 -13.16 18.51 21.87
N SER A 303 -13.40 19.57 21.09
CA SER A 303 -12.39 20.60 20.81
C SER A 303 -13.02 21.96 20.45
N ALA A 304 -12.29 23.04 20.68
CA ALA A 304 -12.66 24.42 20.36
C ALA A 304 -11.44 25.20 19.81
N ALA A 305 -11.66 26.10 18.83
CA ALA A 305 -10.61 26.94 18.26
C ALA A 305 -11.15 28.30 17.80
N PHE A 306 -10.31 29.34 17.87
CA PHE A 306 -10.55 30.64 17.23
C PHE A 306 -10.05 30.63 15.78
N SER A 307 -10.65 31.46 14.92
CA SER A 307 -10.05 31.89 13.66
C SER A 307 -8.86 32.82 13.92
N PRO A 308 -7.85 32.92 13.03
CA PRO A 308 -6.68 33.78 13.25
C PRO A 308 -6.99 35.28 13.38
N ASP A 309 -8.11 35.75 12.85
CA ASP A 309 -8.60 37.13 13.03
C ASP A 309 -9.39 37.34 14.34
N GLY A 310 -9.54 36.29 15.16
CA GLY A 310 -10.28 36.29 16.42
C GLY A 310 -11.80 36.39 16.30
N ARG A 311 -12.38 36.47 15.08
CA ARG A 311 -13.80 36.79 14.88
C ARG A 311 -14.76 35.61 14.97
N VAL A 312 -14.28 34.39 14.69
CA VAL A 312 -15.10 33.18 14.65
C VAL A 312 -14.55 32.13 15.62
N ILE A 313 -15.44 31.42 16.29
CA ILE A 313 -15.12 30.28 17.16
C ILE A 313 -15.78 29.02 16.58
N ALA A 314 -14.96 28.00 16.30
CA ALA A 314 -15.40 26.69 15.86
C ALA A 314 -15.44 25.70 17.05
N PHE A 315 -16.48 24.87 17.12
CA PHE A 315 -16.70 23.91 18.19
C PHE A 315 -17.30 22.59 17.67
N ALA A 316 -16.69 21.46 18.01
CA ALA A 316 -17.16 20.12 17.61
C ALA A 316 -17.75 19.32 18.80
N SER A 317 -18.89 18.66 18.59
CA SER A 317 -19.51 17.75 19.58
C SER A 317 -19.58 16.29 19.13
N LEU A 318 -19.61 15.38 20.12
CA LEU A 318 -19.74 13.92 19.99
C LEU A 318 -20.98 13.48 19.20
N GLY A 319 -22.00 14.34 19.07
CA GLY A 319 -23.18 14.11 18.22
C GLY A 319 -22.99 14.48 16.75
N GLY A 320 -21.76 14.50 16.23
CA GLY A 320 -21.46 14.80 14.83
C GLY A 320 -21.70 16.26 14.42
N ALA A 321 -21.75 17.18 15.39
CA ALA A 321 -22.17 18.56 15.14
C ALA A 321 -21.01 19.56 15.21
N LEU A 322 -20.84 20.35 14.15
CA LEU A 322 -19.89 21.47 14.10
C LEU A 322 -20.65 22.80 14.24
N LYS A 323 -20.28 23.60 15.23
CA LYS A 323 -20.92 24.89 15.53
C LYS A 323 -19.93 26.02 15.30
N LEU A 324 -20.37 27.05 14.57
CA LEU A 324 -19.65 28.29 14.36
C LEU A 324 -20.34 29.42 15.13
N TRP A 325 -19.55 30.21 15.86
CA TRP A 325 -20.02 31.31 16.68
C TRP A 325 -19.26 32.60 16.36
N ASP A 326 -19.96 33.73 16.42
CA ASP A 326 -19.37 35.06 16.34
C ASP A 326 -18.73 35.38 17.70
N ALA A 327 -17.44 35.65 17.71
CA ALA A 327 -16.67 35.83 18.94
C ALA A 327 -17.01 37.12 19.69
N ALA A 328 -17.21 38.23 18.97
CA ALA A 328 -17.52 39.53 19.57
C ALA A 328 -18.96 39.57 20.10
N LEU A 329 -19.89 39.14 19.26
CA LEU A 329 -21.32 39.24 19.50
C LEU A 329 -21.88 38.00 20.24
N GLY A 330 -21.12 36.90 20.34
CA GLY A 330 -21.50 35.67 21.04
C GLY A 330 -22.76 35.00 20.46
N ARG A 331 -23.06 35.29 19.19
CA ARG A 331 -24.20 34.74 18.46
C ARG A 331 -23.77 33.42 17.84
N LEU A 332 -24.67 32.44 17.81
CA LEU A 332 -24.47 31.27 16.97
C LEU A 332 -24.58 31.73 15.50
N ILE A 333 -23.47 31.67 14.74
CA ILE A 333 -23.50 31.91 13.29
C ILE A 333 -24.20 30.73 12.63
N ARG A 334 -23.79 29.49 12.98
CA ARG A 334 -24.40 28.28 12.45
C ARG A 334 -24.24 27.10 13.39
N THR A 335 -25.29 26.29 13.54
CA THR A 335 -25.16 24.93 14.07
C THR A 335 -25.30 23.97 12.90
N LEU A 336 -24.23 23.27 12.54
CA LEU A 336 -24.27 22.11 11.65
C LEU A 336 -24.68 20.92 12.52
N LYS A 337 -25.98 20.60 12.56
CA LYS A 337 -26.57 19.40 13.16
C LYS A 337 -27.59 18.86 12.17
N ASN A 338 -27.72 17.54 12.07
CA ASN A 338 -28.99 16.93 11.73
C ASN A 338 -29.20 15.65 12.55
N ARG A 339 -30.43 15.43 13.02
CA ARG A 339 -30.87 14.25 13.79
C ARG A 339 -31.47 13.13 12.94
N SER A 340 -31.64 13.35 11.64
CA SER A 340 -31.93 12.30 10.67
C SER A 340 -31.06 12.53 9.44
N MET A 341 -29.91 11.85 9.38
CA MET A 341 -29.01 11.88 8.23
C MET A 341 -29.10 10.55 7.49
N LYS A 342 -29.65 10.58 6.27
CA LYS A 342 -29.25 9.68 5.18
C LYS A 342 -29.16 10.45 3.85
N ASP A 343 -30.14 11.29 3.53
CA ASP A 343 -30.30 11.81 2.15
C ASP A 343 -30.22 13.34 2.00
N ILE A 344 -29.12 13.96 2.43
CA ILE A 344 -28.77 15.34 2.01
C ILE A 344 -27.76 15.24 0.88
N SER A 345 -28.18 15.56 -0.34
CA SER A 345 -27.28 15.78 -1.46
C SER A 345 -26.96 17.27 -1.57
N ALA A 346 -25.71 17.61 -1.89
CA ALA A 346 -25.29 18.99 -2.08
C ALA A 346 -24.13 19.08 -3.08
N ALA A 347 -24.11 20.17 -3.84
CA ALA A 347 -23.08 20.48 -4.82
C ALA A 347 -22.66 21.96 -4.72
N PHE A 348 -21.37 22.24 -4.84
CA PHE A 348 -20.86 23.61 -4.98
C PHE A 348 -21.01 24.08 -6.42
N SER A 349 -21.12 25.40 -6.64
CA SER A 349 -20.76 25.99 -7.93
C SER A 349 -19.24 25.84 -8.19
N PRO A 350 -18.78 25.77 -9.44
CA PRO A 350 -17.36 25.50 -9.74
C PRO A 350 -16.37 26.54 -9.21
N ASP A 351 -16.81 27.80 -9.13
CA ASP A 351 -16.10 28.93 -8.51
C ASP A 351 -16.07 28.87 -6.97
N GLY A 352 -16.89 28.00 -6.36
CA GLY A 352 -17.04 27.87 -4.91
C GLY A 352 -17.81 29.02 -4.24
N SER A 353 -18.44 29.92 -5.00
CA SER A 353 -19.19 31.06 -4.44
C SER A 353 -20.55 30.66 -3.87
N THR A 354 -21.13 29.56 -4.34
CA THR A 354 -22.42 29.05 -3.88
C THR A 354 -22.43 27.54 -3.62
N ILE A 355 -23.38 27.10 -2.80
CA ILE A 355 -23.74 25.69 -2.60
C ILE A 355 -25.24 25.54 -2.92
N VAL A 356 -25.62 24.48 -3.62
CA VAL A 356 -27.01 24.00 -3.66
C VAL A 356 -27.12 22.73 -2.83
N SER A 357 -28.12 22.65 -1.95
CA SER A 357 -28.41 21.46 -1.13
C SER A 357 -29.87 21.05 -1.24
N SER A 358 -30.16 19.76 -1.07
CA SER A 358 -31.53 19.28 -0.86
C SER A 358 -32.07 19.72 0.50
N GLY A 359 -33.39 19.97 0.55
CA GLY A 359 -34.16 20.26 1.74
C GLY A 359 -35.37 19.32 1.85
N LEU A 360 -36.18 19.51 2.90
CA LEU A 360 -37.39 18.70 3.13
C LEU A 360 -38.37 18.82 1.95
N GLY A 361 -39.01 17.70 1.59
CA GLY A 361 -40.09 17.66 0.58
C GLY A 361 -39.68 18.12 -0.83
N GLY A 362 -38.51 17.69 -1.31
CA GLY A 362 -38.07 17.96 -2.69
C GLY A 362 -37.65 19.40 -2.98
N THR A 363 -37.30 20.15 -1.93
CA THR A 363 -36.83 21.53 -2.03
C THR A 363 -35.33 21.60 -2.31
N LEU A 364 -34.93 22.65 -3.04
CA LEU A 364 -33.53 23.01 -3.33
C LEU A 364 -33.20 24.32 -2.62
N MET A 365 -32.11 24.36 -1.88
CA MET A 365 -31.67 25.53 -1.11
C MET A 365 -30.31 26.00 -1.65
N HIS A 366 -30.26 27.22 -2.18
CA HIS A 366 -29.03 27.84 -2.67
C HIS A 366 -28.45 28.74 -1.58
N TRP A 367 -27.16 28.61 -1.31
CA TRP A 367 -26.44 29.31 -0.24
C TRP A 367 -25.25 30.07 -0.82
N ASP A 368 -24.98 31.25 -0.29
CA ASP A 368 -23.74 32.00 -0.49
C ASP A 368 -22.67 31.44 0.46
N THR A 369 -21.48 31.09 -0.05
CA THR A 369 -20.45 30.44 0.77
C THR A 369 -19.70 31.40 1.68
N ALA A 370 -19.42 32.62 1.20
CA ALA A 370 -18.65 33.62 1.92
C ALA A 370 -19.38 34.19 3.16
N THR A 371 -20.71 34.30 3.09
CA THR A 371 -21.56 34.85 4.16
C THR A 371 -22.41 33.78 4.86
N GLY A 372 -22.49 32.57 4.30
CA GLY A 372 -23.35 31.49 4.78
C GLY A 372 -24.86 31.73 4.62
N ARG A 373 -25.26 32.81 3.93
CA ARG A 373 -26.66 33.21 3.76
C ARG A 373 -27.40 32.33 2.76
N LEU A 374 -28.68 32.08 3.03
CA LEU A 374 -29.59 31.48 2.04
C LEU A 374 -29.90 32.52 0.95
N ILE A 375 -29.56 32.22 -0.30
CA ILE A 375 -29.85 33.06 -1.47
C ILE A 375 -31.31 32.87 -1.90
N ARG A 376 -31.74 31.60 -2.04
CA ARG A 376 -33.11 31.23 -2.46
C ARG A 376 -33.44 29.79 -2.06
N THR A 377 -34.74 29.52 -1.90
CA THR A 377 -35.30 28.17 -1.86
C THR A 377 -36.19 27.98 -3.08
N VAL A 378 -36.06 26.85 -3.76
CA VAL A 378 -36.84 26.47 -4.94
C VAL A 378 -37.56 25.15 -4.66
N ASN A 379 -38.89 25.13 -4.82
CA ASN A 379 -39.66 23.89 -4.77
C ASN A 379 -39.50 23.18 -6.12
N GLY A 380 -38.83 22.03 -6.13
CA GLY A 380 -38.36 21.43 -7.38
C GLY A 380 -38.90 20.02 -7.68
N HIS A 381 -38.98 19.17 -6.66
CA HIS A 381 -39.51 17.81 -6.73
C HIS A 381 -40.65 17.63 -5.73
N SER A 382 -41.46 16.60 -5.92
CA SER A 382 -42.55 16.24 -5.00
C SER A 382 -42.09 15.38 -3.82
N ASP A 383 -40.90 14.79 -3.91
CA ASP A 383 -40.31 13.94 -2.88
C ASP A 383 -38.79 14.23 -2.74
N TYR A 384 -38.12 13.51 -1.84
CA TYR A 384 -36.70 13.72 -1.52
C TYR A 384 -35.79 13.66 -2.76
N ILE A 385 -34.71 14.45 -2.73
CA ILE A 385 -33.74 14.54 -3.82
C ILE A 385 -32.58 13.60 -3.50
N SER A 386 -32.43 12.54 -4.28
CA SER A 386 -31.40 11.50 -4.09
C SER A 386 -30.00 11.98 -4.48
N SER A 387 -29.88 12.78 -5.53
CA SER A 387 -28.58 13.29 -6.01
C SER A 387 -28.70 14.63 -6.73
N ILE A 388 -27.69 15.49 -6.53
CA ILE A 388 -27.50 16.82 -7.16
C ILE A 388 -26.09 16.89 -7.74
N ALA A 389 -25.96 17.39 -8.97
CA ALA A 389 -24.68 17.79 -9.57
C ALA A 389 -24.81 19.14 -10.30
N VAL A 390 -23.71 19.90 -10.36
CA VAL A 390 -23.60 21.17 -11.10
C VAL A 390 -22.60 20.99 -12.24
N SER A 391 -22.83 21.59 -13.39
CA SER A 391 -21.93 21.48 -14.55
C SER A 391 -20.60 22.20 -14.30
N PRO A 392 -19.50 21.80 -14.97
CA PRO A 392 -18.17 22.38 -14.74
C PRO A 392 -18.04 23.89 -15.03
N ASP A 393 -18.95 24.45 -15.83
CA ASP A 393 -19.07 25.88 -16.13
C ASP A 393 -20.02 26.63 -15.17
N GLY A 394 -20.76 25.92 -14.32
CA GLY A 394 -21.72 26.49 -13.37
C GLY A 394 -23.03 26.98 -13.99
N ALA A 395 -23.27 26.74 -15.28
CA ALA A 395 -24.48 27.18 -15.97
C ALA A 395 -25.69 26.27 -15.68
N LEU A 396 -25.46 24.96 -15.57
CA LEU A 396 -26.49 23.94 -15.42
C LEU A 396 -26.37 23.22 -14.07
N MET A 397 -27.51 22.77 -13.56
CA MET A 397 -27.59 21.83 -12.45
C MET A 397 -28.51 20.68 -12.85
N VAL A 398 -28.22 19.48 -12.38
CA VAL A 398 -29.06 18.29 -12.54
C VAL A 398 -29.39 17.71 -11.17
N THR A 399 -30.64 17.28 -10.99
CA THR A 399 -31.13 16.70 -9.74
C THR A 399 -32.00 15.48 -10.02
N SER A 400 -31.99 14.49 -9.12
CA SER A 400 -32.83 13.28 -9.23
C SER A 400 -33.73 13.12 -8.01
N SER A 401 -34.95 12.64 -8.24
CA SER A 401 -35.95 12.30 -7.22
C SER A 401 -36.87 11.23 -7.81
N GLU A 402 -37.14 10.17 -7.06
CA GLU A 402 -37.80 8.96 -7.59
C GLU A 402 -37.16 8.53 -8.93
N ASN A 403 -37.95 8.19 -9.95
CA ASN A 403 -37.48 7.79 -11.27
C ASN A 403 -37.25 8.99 -12.23
N VAL A 404 -37.35 10.23 -11.76
CA VAL A 404 -37.30 11.45 -12.57
C VAL A 404 -36.02 12.24 -12.32
N ILE A 405 -35.38 12.69 -13.40
CA ILE A 405 -34.27 13.64 -13.35
C ILE A 405 -34.79 15.01 -13.81
N LYS A 406 -34.34 16.10 -13.21
CA LYS A 406 -34.61 17.47 -13.66
C LYS A 406 -33.32 18.24 -13.90
N LEU A 407 -33.29 18.96 -15.02
CA LEU A 407 -32.25 19.89 -15.41
C LEU A 407 -32.69 21.31 -15.07
N TRP A 408 -31.77 22.13 -14.58
CA TRP A 408 -31.99 23.48 -14.06
C TRP A 408 -30.96 24.45 -14.62
N ASP A 409 -31.37 25.70 -14.79
CA ASP A 409 -30.45 26.83 -14.87
C ASP A 409 -29.93 27.10 -13.46
N ALA A 410 -28.64 26.88 -13.22
CA ALA A 410 -28.08 26.93 -11.87
C ALA A 410 -28.06 28.35 -11.26
N PRO A 411 -27.75 29.44 -11.99
CA PRO A 411 -27.78 30.80 -11.45
C PRO A 411 -29.18 31.28 -11.03
N SER A 412 -30.22 30.99 -11.82
CA SER A 412 -31.59 31.41 -11.50
C SER A 412 -32.35 30.40 -10.63
N GLY A 413 -31.93 29.13 -10.62
CA GLY A 413 -32.68 28.01 -10.02
C GLY A 413 -33.94 27.64 -10.82
N ARG A 414 -34.08 28.10 -12.07
CA ARG A 414 -35.24 27.80 -12.91
C ARG A 414 -35.15 26.38 -13.47
N SER A 415 -36.20 25.57 -13.31
CA SER A 415 -36.31 24.27 -13.97
C SER A 415 -36.36 24.45 -15.49
N LEU A 416 -35.54 23.69 -16.21
CA LEU A 416 -35.45 23.74 -17.68
C LEU A 416 -36.20 22.58 -18.33
N ARG A 417 -35.92 21.33 -17.89
CA ARG A 417 -36.46 20.09 -18.48
C ARG A 417 -36.55 18.99 -17.42
N ALA A 418 -37.49 18.06 -17.59
CA ALA A 418 -37.44 16.73 -16.97
C ALA A 418 -36.82 15.74 -17.96
N LEU A 419 -35.99 14.82 -17.46
CA LEU A 419 -35.44 13.70 -18.22
C LEU A 419 -36.09 12.43 -17.70
N GLU A 420 -36.97 11.84 -18.51
CA GLU A 420 -37.74 10.65 -18.19
C GLU A 420 -37.20 9.43 -18.96
N GLY A 421 -37.22 8.26 -18.34
CA GLY A 421 -36.79 7.02 -19.01
C GLY A 421 -36.21 5.93 -18.10
N HIS A 422 -35.96 6.22 -16.81
CA HIS A 422 -35.71 5.19 -15.80
C HIS A 422 -37.05 4.64 -15.26
N SER A 423 -37.09 3.34 -14.97
CA SER A 423 -38.30 2.65 -14.47
C SER A 423 -38.32 2.47 -12.94
N ASN A 424 -37.29 2.96 -12.25
CA ASN A 424 -37.12 2.88 -10.80
C ASN A 424 -36.24 4.05 -10.31
N ILE A 425 -36.11 4.19 -8.99
CA ILE A 425 -35.40 5.27 -8.30
C ILE A 425 -34.00 5.50 -8.89
N VAL A 426 -33.76 6.72 -9.37
CA VAL A 426 -32.44 7.22 -9.76
C VAL A 426 -31.68 7.57 -8.49
N THR A 427 -30.54 6.92 -8.28
CA THR A 427 -29.73 7.02 -7.06
C THR A 427 -28.64 8.08 -7.17
N SER A 428 -28.18 8.35 -8.39
CA SER A 428 -27.01 9.18 -8.64
C SER A 428 -27.02 9.78 -10.03
N VAL A 429 -26.58 11.04 -10.13
CA VAL A 429 -26.37 11.78 -11.38
C VAL A 429 -25.02 12.50 -11.36
N ALA A 430 -24.35 12.59 -12.51
CA ALA A 430 -23.10 13.33 -12.66
C ALA A 430 -22.98 13.95 -14.06
N PHE A 431 -22.36 15.13 -14.16
CA PHE A 431 -21.95 15.73 -15.44
C PHE A 431 -20.60 15.19 -15.90
N SER A 432 -20.38 15.16 -17.22
CA SER A 432 -19.06 14.97 -17.82
C SER A 432 -18.13 16.17 -17.54
N PRO A 433 -16.80 15.99 -17.58
CA PRO A 433 -15.85 17.07 -17.30
C PRO A 433 -15.90 18.26 -18.28
N ASP A 434 -16.50 18.08 -19.46
CA ASP A 434 -16.77 19.13 -20.45
C ASP A 434 -18.20 19.71 -20.36
N GLY A 435 -19.01 19.24 -19.41
CA GLY A 435 -20.40 19.67 -19.19
C GLY A 435 -21.41 19.22 -20.23
N ARG A 436 -21.00 18.51 -21.29
CA ARG A 436 -21.86 18.18 -22.44
C ARG A 436 -22.78 16.98 -22.22
N SER A 437 -22.44 16.09 -21.30
CA SER A 437 -23.19 14.87 -21.03
C SER A 437 -23.54 14.74 -19.56
N ILE A 438 -24.64 14.04 -19.28
CA ILE A 438 -25.06 13.63 -17.94
C ILE A 438 -25.10 12.11 -17.92
N VAL A 439 -24.57 11.49 -16.88
CA VAL A 439 -24.80 10.06 -16.58
C VAL A 439 -25.72 9.93 -15.37
N SER A 440 -26.64 8.98 -15.41
CA SER A 440 -27.51 8.60 -14.30
C SER A 440 -27.41 7.10 -14.02
N GLY A 441 -27.53 6.73 -12.74
CA GLY A 441 -27.65 5.34 -12.28
C GLY A 441 -28.98 5.13 -11.55
N SER A 442 -29.62 3.97 -11.76
CA SER A 442 -30.92 3.65 -11.15
C SER A 442 -31.00 2.23 -10.58
N ARG A 443 -31.94 2.06 -9.65
CA ARG A 443 -32.38 0.74 -9.15
C ARG A 443 -33.04 -0.14 -10.22
N ASP A 444 -33.28 0.37 -11.43
CA ASP A 444 -33.66 -0.43 -12.60
C ASP A 444 -32.48 -1.24 -13.21
N ARG A 445 -31.30 -1.19 -12.57
CA ARG A 445 -30.05 -1.89 -12.93
C ARG A 445 -29.33 -1.31 -14.16
N THR A 446 -29.84 -0.22 -14.72
CA THR A 446 -29.24 0.45 -15.88
C THR A 446 -28.49 1.71 -15.48
N LEU A 447 -27.55 2.10 -16.35
CA LEU A 447 -27.10 3.48 -16.44
C LEU A 447 -27.69 4.12 -17.69
N LYS A 448 -27.92 5.42 -17.67
CA LYS A 448 -28.32 6.19 -18.86
C LYS A 448 -27.40 7.38 -19.08
N LEU A 449 -27.02 7.60 -20.33
CA LEU A 449 -26.24 8.75 -20.79
C LEU A 449 -27.16 9.71 -21.52
N TRP A 450 -27.11 10.99 -21.18
CA TRP A 450 -27.98 12.04 -21.72
C TRP A 450 -27.15 13.21 -22.24
N ASP A 451 -27.61 13.84 -23.31
CA ASP A 451 -27.07 15.12 -23.78
C ASP A 451 -27.53 16.25 -22.85
N ALA A 452 -26.61 17.03 -22.31
CA ALA A 452 -26.90 18.06 -21.31
C ALA A 452 -27.67 19.26 -21.86
N ALA A 453 -27.51 19.60 -23.14
CA ALA A 453 -28.13 20.77 -23.76
C ALA A 453 -29.60 20.52 -24.17
N SER A 454 -29.88 19.34 -24.71
CA SER A 454 -31.21 18.92 -25.17
C SER A 454 -31.98 18.05 -24.19
N GLY A 455 -31.30 17.41 -23.23
CA GLY A 455 -31.89 16.41 -22.35
C GLY A 455 -32.21 15.08 -23.05
N ARG A 456 -31.75 14.87 -24.29
CA ARG A 456 -32.01 13.65 -25.05
C ARG A 456 -31.24 12.47 -24.47
N LEU A 457 -31.91 11.33 -24.30
CA LEU A 457 -31.25 10.05 -24.02
C LEU A 457 -30.35 9.64 -25.20
N LEU A 458 -29.06 9.46 -24.93
CA LEU A 458 -28.04 9.03 -25.89
C LEU A 458 -27.84 7.51 -25.86
N GLN A 459 -27.69 6.92 -24.66
CA GLN A 459 -27.44 5.49 -24.47
C GLN A 459 -28.11 4.98 -23.20
N THR A 460 -28.49 3.70 -23.21
CA THR A 460 -28.79 2.91 -21.99
C THR A 460 -27.74 1.81 -21.91
N MET A 461 -27.02 1.73 -20.79
CA MET A 461 -25.98 0.74 -20.54
C MET A 461 -26.52 -0.32 -19.57
N GLU A 462 -26.48 -1.58 -20.01
CA GLU A 462 -26.97 -2.75 -19.26
C GLU A 462 -25.80 -3.67 -18.90
N GLY A 463 -25.90 -4.37 -17.76
CA GLY A 463 -24.89 -5.37 -17.36
C GLY A 463 -24.63 -5.49 -15.86
N HIS A 464 -25.26 -4.66 -15.01
CA HIS A 464 -25.41 -4.94 -13.58
C HIS A 464 -26.56 -5.91 -13.33
N SER A 465 -26.41 -6.79 -12.34
CA SER A 465 -27.48 -7.70 -11.91
C SER A 465 -28.27 -7.17 -10.71
N GLY A 466 -27.74 -6.16 -10.02
CA GLY A 466 -28.38 -5.40 -8.95
C GLY A 466 -28.69 -3.96 -9.36
N GLY A 467 -29.33 -3.20 -8.49
CA GLY A 467 -29.56 -1.75 -8.72
C GLY A 467 -28.22 -1.00 -8.78
N VAL A 468 -28.16 0.14 -9.48
CA VAL A 468 -26.96 0.99 -9.55
C VAL A 468 -27.06 2.08 -8.48
N ASP A 469 -26.04 2.24 -7.64
CA ASP A 469 -26.10 3.15 -6.46
C ASP A 469 -25.37 4.49 -6.61
N SER A 470 -24.44 4.60 -7.56
CA SER A 470 -23.57 5.77 -7.76
C SER A 470 -22.98 5.76 -9.18
N VAL A 471 -22.70 6.90 -9.80
CA VAL A 471 -22.08 6.97 -11.12
C VAL A 471 -21.11 8.15 -11.20
N ALA A 472 -20.02 8.00 -11.95
CA ALA A 472 -19.09 9.10 -12.20
C ALA A 472 -18.33 8.95 -13.51
N PHE A 473 -18.01 10.08 -14.14
CA PHE A 473 -17.09 10.12 -15.28
C PHE A 473 -15.62 10.08 -14.85
N SER A 474 -14.75 9.57 -15.72
CA SER A 474 -13.31 9.80 -15.63
C SER A 474 -12.96 11.26 -15.96
N PRO A 475 -11.82 11.80 -15.47
CA PRO A 475 -11.42 13.19 -15.71
C PRO A 475 -11.19 13.57 -17.18
N ASP A 476 -10.95 12.58 -18.06
CA ASP A 476 -10.85 12.76 -19.52
C ASP A 476 -12.20 12.68 -20.25
N GLY A 477 -13.29 12.42 -19.52
CA GLY A 477 -14.66 12.29 -20.06
C GLY A 477 -14.92 11.00 -20.85
N LYS A 478 -13.92 10.13 -21.03
CA LYS A 478 -14.02 8.97 -21.93
C LYS A 478 -14.64 7.73 -21.30
N ARG A 479 -14.76 7.69 -19.97
CA ARG A 479 -15.19 6.49 -19.23
C ARG A 479 -16.20 6.86 -18.16
N ILE A 480 -17.02 5.88 -17.80
CA ILE A 480 -17.89 5.93 -16.61
C ILE A 480 -17.50 4.80 -15.67
N VAL A 481 -17.44 5.06 -14.36
CA VAL A 481 -17.41 4.02 -13.33
C VAL A 481 -18.78 3.94 -12.64
N SER A 482 -19.24 2.73 -12.35
CA SER A 482 -20.60 2.50 -11.85
C SER A 482 -20.74 1.75 -10.54
N ALA A 483 -21.68 2.31 -9.79
CA ALA A 483 -22.37 1.95 -8.58
C ALA A 483 -23.14 0.62 -8.69
N SER A 484 -23.32 -0.20 -7.65
CA SER A 484 -24.26 -1.33 -7.67
C SER A 484 -24.15 -2.26 -6.46
N SER A 485 -25.32 -2.71 -6.01
CA SER A 485 -25.58 -3.75 -5.01
C SER A 485 -25.34 -5.19 -5.51
N ASP A 486 -24.62 -5.38 -6.62
CA ASP A 486 -24.22 -6.70 -7.15
C ASP A 486 -22.80 -7.12 -6.78
N ALA A 487 -22.22 -6.49 -5.75
CA ALA A 487 -20.82 -6.63 -5.33
C ALA A 487 -19.74 -6.21 -6.37
N THR A 488 -20.12 -5.73 -7.57
CA THR A 488 -19.14 -5.48 -8.65
C THR A 488 -19.06 -4.02 -9.07
N LEU A 489 -17.88 -3.39 -9.04
CA LEU A 489 -17.64 -2.13 -9.75
C LEU A 489 -17.60 -2.40 -11.26
N LYS A 490 -18.20 -1.57 -12.10
CA LYS A 490 -18.04 -1.69 -13.57
C LYS A 490 -17.47 -0.40 -14.17
N LEU A 491 -16.68 -0.56 -15.23
CA LEU A 491 -16.10 0.52 -16.01
C LEU A 491 -16.63 0.43 -17.43
N TRP A 492 -17.13 1.54 -17.95
CA TRP A 492 -17.79 1.65 -19.25
C TRP A 492 -17.06 2.64 -20.14
N ASP A 493 -17.13 2.43 -21.44
CA ASP A 493 -16.73 3.39 -22.45
C ASP A 493 -17.89 4.35 -22.76
N VAL A 494 -17.60 5.66 -22.85
CA VAL A 494 -18.62 6.71 -23.07
C VAL A 494 -19.01 6.87 -24.55
N GLU A 495 -18.11 6.55 -25.48
CA GLU A 495 -18.38 6.65 -26.92
C GLU A 495 -19.32 5.52 -27.35
N TYR A 496 -19.04 4.29 -26.93
CA TYR A 496 -19.77 3.10 -27.36
C TYR A 496 -20.80 2.57 -26.34
N GLY A 497 -20.82 3.09 -25.11
CA GLY A 497 -21.68 2.57 -24.02
C GLY A 497 -21.30 1.15 -23.58
N SER A 498 -20.14 0.65 -24.02
CA SER A 498 -19.75 -0.75 -23.86
C SER A 498 -19.06 -0.99 -22.52
N LEU A 499 -19.31 -2.15 -21.91
CA LEU A 499 -18.62 -2.58 -20.70
C LEU A 499 -17.14 -2.85 -21.03
N LEU A 500 -16.22 -2.16 -20.35
CA LEU A 500 -14.78 -2.40 -20.46
C LEU A 500 -14.33 -3.44 -19.44
N LEU A 501 -14.69 -3.27 -18.16
CA LEU A 501 -14.29 -4.15 -17.07
C LEU A 501 -15.38 -4.31 -16.00
N THR A 502 -15.46 -5.51 -15.44
CA THR A 502 -16.07 -5.78 -14.13
C THR A 502 -14.94 -5.97 -13.11
N LEU A 503 -15.00 -5.26 -11.98
CA LEU A 503 -14.01 -5.27 -10.90
C LEU A 503 -14.69 -5.77 -9.62
N VAL A 504 -14.04 -6.67 -8.90
CA VAL A 504 -14.52 -7.24 -7.64
C VAL A 504 -13.41 -7.13 -6.60
N GLY A 505 -13.73 -6.61 -5.42
CA GLY A 505 -12.83 -6.56 -4.28
C GLY A 505 -13.40 -7.35 -3.11
N ALA A 506 -12.55 -8.16 -2.46
CA ALA A 506 -12.91 -8.90 -1.26
C ALA A 506 -11.88 -8.64 -0.15
N SER A 507 -12.37 -8.24 1.02
CA SER A 507 -11.57 -8.20 2.24
C SER A 507 -11.40 -9.61 2.76
N ALA A 508 -10.17 -10.11 2.85
CA ALA A 508 -9.89 -11.34 3.56
C ALA A 508 -9.90 -11.03 5.07
N ASP A 509 -10.89 -11.56 5.81
CA ASP A 509 -10.96 -11.44 7.27
C ASP A 509 -10.03 -12.43 8.00
N THR A 510 -9.36 -13.30 7.24
CA THR A 510 -8.19 -14.06 7.68
C THR A 510 -6.98 -13.11 7.73
N GLY A 511 -6.21 -13.11 8.82
CA GLY A 511 -5.09 -12.18 9.09
C GLY A 511 -3.87 -12.18 8.14
N ASP A 512 -4.02 -12.61 6.89
CA ASP A 512 -3.09 -12.37 5.79
C ASP A 512 -3.21 -10.95 5.25
N LYS A 513 -2.07 -10.27 5.08
CA LYS A 513 -1.97 -8.84 4.74
C LYS A 513 -2.27 -8.50 3.26
N GLU A 514 -2.90 -9.39 2.50
CA GLU A 514 -3.19 -9.19 1.07
C GLU A 514 -4.68 -9.11 0.78
N SER A 515 -5.16 -7.92 0.40
CA SER A 515 -6.54 -7.72 -0.09
C SER A 515 -6.78 -8.52 -1.38
N SER A 516 -7.95 -9.15 -1.48
CA SER A 516 -8.33 -9.89 -2.69
C SER A 516 -8.97 -8.94 -3.71
N TRP A 517 -8.51 -9.02 -4.96
CA TRP A 517 -9.07 -8.25 -6.06
C TRP A 517 -9.09 -9.06 -7.35
N LEU A 518 -10.05 -8.74 -8.21
CA LEU A 518 -10.27 -9.33 -9.52
C LEU A 518 -10.73 -8.21 -10.48
N ALA A 519 -10.23 -8.23 -11.70
CA ALA A 519 -10.66 -7.40 -12.82
C ALA A 519 -10.86 -8.30 -14.04
N MET A 520 -12.02 -8.23 -14.69
CA MET A 520 -12.42 -9.15 -15.75
C MET A 520 -13.05 -8.37 -16.93
N THR A 521 -12.66 -8.70 -18.15
CA THR A 521 -13.26 -8.17 -19.38
C THR A 521 -14.56 -8.92 -19.72
N PRO A 522 -15.47 -8.37 -20.54
CA PRO A 522 -16.68 -9.09 -20.98
C PRO A 522 -16.39 -10.42 -21.68
N GLU A 523 -15.23 -10.54 -22.34
CA GLU A 523 -14.77 -11.74 -23.04
C GLU A 523 -14.24 -12.84 -22.08
N GLY A 524 -14.23 -12.59 -20.77
CA GLY A 524 -13.81 -13.54 -19.74
C GLY A 524 -12.31 -13.54 -19.42
N PHE A 525 -11.51 -12.66 -20.05
CA PHE A 525 -10.12 -12.47 -19.67
C PHE A 525 -10.02 -11.74 -18.34
N PHE A 526 -9.11 -12.16 -17.45
CA PHE A 526 -9.01 -11.58 -16.12
C PHE A 526 -7.59 -11.35 -15.61
N ALA A 527 -7.49 -10.47 -14.63
CA ALA A 527 -6.34 -10.19 -13.79
C ALA A 527 -6.82 -10.19 -12.34
N ALA A 528 -6.03 -10.71 -11.41
CA ALA A 528 -6.42 -10.85 -10.01
C ALA A 528 -5.21 -10.94 -9.10
N SER A 529 -5.42 -10.75 -7.79
CA SER A 529 -4.45 -11.18 -6.79
C SER A 529 -4.36 -12.71 -6.69
N ALA A 530 -3.30 -13.22 -6.07
CA ALA A 530 -3.10 -14.66 -5.90
C ALA A 530 -4.24 -15.33 -5.11
N HIS A 531 -4.90 -14.61 -4.21
CA HIS A 531 -6.11 -15.08 -3.53
C HIS A 531 -7.37 -14.80 -4.36
N GLY A 532 -7.52 -13.60 -4.93
CA GLY A 532 -8.69 -13.23 -5.74
C GLY A 532 -8.93 -14.17 -6.92
N SER A 533 -7.86 -14.67 -7.56
CA SER A 533 -7.98 -15.69 -8.60
C SER A 533 -8.61 -17.00 -8.10
N LYS A 534 -8.32 -17.44 -6.86
CA LYS A 534 -8.84 -18.71 -6.33
C LYS A 534 -10.35 -18.69 -6.07
N LEU A 535 -10.94 -17.50 -5.96
CA LEU A 535 -12.37 -17.29 -5.77
C LEU A 535 -13.16 -17.31 -7.10
N LEU A 536 -12.46 -17.29 -8.25
CA LEU A 536 -13.10 -17.31 -9.56
C LEU A 536 -13.42 -18.74 -9.99
N HIS A 537 -14.65 -18.92 -10.48
CA HIS A 537 -15.16 -20.14 -11.07
C HIS A 537 -15.89 -19.82 -12.37
N VAL A 538 -15.87 -20.73 -13.32
CA VAL A 538 -16.70 -20.68 -14.53
C VAL A 538 -17.87 -21.64 -14.30
N ALA A 539 -19.10 -21.14 -14.40
CA ALA A 539 -20.32 -21.92 -14.24
C ALA A 539 -20.96 -22.19 -15.60
N GLN A 540 -21.49 -23.39 -15.81
CA GLN A 540 -22.29 -23.78 -16.96
C GLN A 540 -23.53 -24.53 -16.47
N GLY A 541 -24.68 -23.85 -16.44
CA GLY A 541 -25.87 -24.40 -15.79
C GLY A 541 -25.61 -24.62 -14.29
N ILE A 542 -25.62 -25.89 -13.86
CA ILE A 542 -25.31 -26.29 -12.48
C ILE A 542 -23.84 -26.74 -12.28
N ASP A 543 -23.08 -26.92 -13.35
CA ASP A 543 -21.70 -27.39 -13.27
C ASP A 543 -20.73 -26.23 -13.01
N VAL A 544 -19.75 -26.47 -12.14
CA VAL A 544 -18.79 -25.46 -11.66
C VAL A 544 -17.36 -25.92 -11.95
N ILE A 545 -16.66 -25.17 -12.80
CA ILE A 545 -15.27 -25.40 -13.19
C ILE A 545 -14.39 -24.39 -12.46
N GLY A 546 -13.42 -24.87 -11.67
CA GLY A 546 -12.49 -23.99 -10.96
C GLY A 546 -11.52 -23.31 -11.92
N ILE A 547 -11.23 -22.01 -11.73
CA ILE A 547 -10.42 -21.25 -12.71
C ILE A 547 -9.02 -21.83 -12.93
N HIS A 548 -8.47 -22.62 -12.01
CA HIS A 548 -7.15 -23.25 -12.14
C HIS A 548 -6.98 -24.07 -13.43
N GLN A 549 -8.08 -24.54 -14.02
CA GLN A 549 -8.10 -25.31 -15.28
C GLN A 549 -8.01 -24.41 -16.51
N LEU A 550 -8.57 -23.21 -16.40
CA LEU A 550 -8.63 -22.19 -17.46
C LEU A 550 -7.59 -21.08 -17.25
N PHE A 551 -6.79 -21.14 -16.17
CA PHE A 551 -5.92 -20.06 -15.73
C PHE A 551 -4.89 -19.67 -16.79
N ASP A 552 -4.24 -20.64 -17.44
CA ASP A 552 -3.28 -20.35 -18.51
C ASP A 552 -3.90 -19.61 -19.71
N THR A 553 -5.20 -19.82 -19.95
CA THR A 553 -5.98 -19.26 -21.06
C THR A 553 -6.58 -17.90 -20.71
N LEU A 554 -7.31 -17.82 -19.59
CA LEU A 554 -8.12 -16.66 -19.19
C LEU A 554 -7.36 -15.65 -18.33
N TYR A 555 -6.31 -16.05 -17.58
CA TYR A 555 -5.48 -15.09 -16.86
C TYR A 555 -4.60 -14.33 -17.85
N ARG A 556 -5.04 -13.14 -18.22
CA ARG A 556 -4.45 -12.29 -19.25
C ARG A 556 -4.44 -10.82 -18.80
N PRO A 557 -3.58 -10.44 -17.84
CA PRO A 557 -3.45 -9.04 -17.41
C PRO A 557 -3.05 -8.08 -18.54
N ASP A 558 -2.38 -8.58 -19.58
CA ASP A 558 -2.13 -7.90 -20.84
C ASP A 558 -3.44 -7.49 -21.53
N LEU A 559 -4.37 -8.44 -21.71
CA LEU A 559 -5.65 -8.16 -22.37
C LEU A 559 -6.60 -7.34 -21.50
N VAL A 560 -6.60 -7.53 -20.18
CA VAL A 560 -7.34 -6.66 -19.24
C VAL A 560 -6.86 -5.21 -19.35
N ARG A 561 -5.54 -5.01 -19.55
CA ARG A 561 -4.96 -3.69 -19.72
C ARG A 561 -5.25 -3.09 -21.09
N GLU A 562 -5.18 -3.86 -22.16
CA GLU A 562 -5.55 -3.41 -23.51
C GLU A 562 -7.05 -3.07 -23.56
N LYS A 563 -7.93 -3.89 -22.97
CA LYS A 563 -9.37 -3.57 -22.82
C LYS A 563 -9.56 -2.29 -22.00
N LEU A 564 -8.82 -2.11 -20.91
CA LEU A 564 -8.81 -0.86 -20.15
C LEU A 564 -8.36 0.32 -21.01
N ALA A 565 -7.49 0.14 -22.01
CA ALA A 565 -7.10 1.20 -22.95
C ALA A 565 -8.13 1.46 -24.07
N GLY A 566 -9.23 0.69 -24.14
CA GLY A 566 -10.23 0.75 -25.22
C GLY A 566 -10.01 -0.30 -26.33
N ASP A 567 -9.11 -1.27 -26.11
CA ASP A 567 -8.59 -2.21 -27.12
C ASP A 567 -8.15 -1.55 -28.46
N PRO A 568 -7.31 -0.48 -28.42
CA PRO A 568 -6.98 0.32 -29.60
C PRO A 568 -6.22 -0.46 -30.69
N ASN A 569 -5.72 -1.65 -30.37
CA ASN A 569 -4.98 -2.54 -31.26
C ASN A 569 -5.77 -3.81 -31.65
N ASN A 570 -7.06 -3.92 -31.27
CA ASN A 570 -7.90 -5.12 -31.43
C ASN A 570 -7.29 -6.41 -30.84
N LYS A 571 -6.40 -6.31 -29.85
CA LYS A 571 -5.72 -7.47 -29.24
C LYS A 571 -6.68 -8.32 -28.42
N VAL A 572 -7.64 -7.71 -27.74
CA VAL A 572 -8.64 -8.42 -26.94
C VAL A 572 -9.64 -9.10 -27.86
N LEU A 573 -10.11 -8.40 -28.90
CA LEU A 573 -10.95 -8.97 -29.95
C LEU A 573 -10.30 -10.20 -30.62
N LEU A 574 -9.06 -10.06 -31.08
CA LEU A 574 -8.31 -11.16 -31.73
C LEU A 574 -8.00 -12.33 -30.79
N ALA A 575 -7.89 -12.08 -29.49
CA ALA A 575 -7.74 -13.13 -28.49
C ALA A 575 -9.06 -13.83 -28.19
N ALA A 576 -10.16 -13.09 -28.10
CA ALA A 576 -11.51 -13.63 -27.89
C ALA A 576 -11.96 -14.50 -29.07
N GLN A 577 -11.66 -14.11 -30.31
CA GLN A 577 -11.90 -14.93 -31.51
C GLN A 577 -11.14 -16.26 -31.51
N LYS A 578 -10.04 -16.37 -30.75
CA LYS A 578 -9.25 -17.61 -30.57
C LYS A 578 -9.64 -18.39 -29.31
N LEU A 579 -10.55 -17.84 -28.49
CA LEU A 579 -10.97 -18.42 -27.22
C LEU A 579 -12.16 -19.37 -27.43
N ASP A 580 -11.86 -20.64 -27.65
CA ASP A 580 -12.88 -21.69 -27.74
C ASP A 580 -13.23 -22.25 -26.35
N LEU A 581 -13.91 -21.44 -25.53
CA LEU A 581 -14.46 -21.89 -24.26
C LEU A 581 -15.49 -23.01 -24.46
N ARG A 582 -16.26 -22.96 -25.56
CA ARG A 582 -17.29 -23.94 -25.89
C ARG A 582 -16.71 -25.35 -25.97
N LYS A 583 -15.62 -25.56 -26.71
CA LYS A 583 -14.92 -26.86 -26.79
C LYS A 583 -14.40 -27.35 -25.44
N ILE A 584 -13.98 -26.46 -24.54
CA ILE A 584 -13.56 -26.87 -23.20
C ILE A 584 -14.77 -27.35 -22.41
N LEU A 585 -15.83 -26.53 -22.35
CA LEU A 585 -17.10 -26.83 -21.68
C LEU A 585 -17.77 -28.12 -22.18
N GLU A 586 -17.83 -28.32 -23.50
CA GLU A 586 -18.43 -29.49 -24.15
C GLU A 586 -17.54 -30.74 -24.11
N SER A 587 -16.31 -30.68 -23.58
CA SER A 587 -15.39 -31.83 -23.53
C SER A 587 -15.73 -32.91 -22.48
N GLY A 588 -16.80 -32.70 -21.70
CA GLY A 588 -17.33 -33.66 -20.73
C GLY A 588 -16.66 -33.60 -19.35
N ALA A 589 -17.39 -34.09 -18.34
CA ALA A 589 -17.01 -33.98 -16.94
C ALA A 589 -15.67 -34.66 -16.60
N PRO A 590 -14.89 -34.14 -15.64
CA PRO A 590 -13.63 -34.73 -15.24
C PRO A 590 -13.84 -36.01 -14.43
N PRO A 591 -12.88 -36.96 -14.44
CA PRO A 591 -12.96 -38.15 -13.61
C PRO A 591 -13.06 -37.84 -12.12
N ARG A 592 -13.79 -38.67 -11.39
CA ARG A 592 -13.68 -38.75 -9.93
C ARG A 592 -12.39 -39.47 -9.57
N VAL A 593 -11.61 -38.86 -8.69
CA VAL A 593 -10.34 -39.38 -8.17
C VAL A 593 -10.56 -39.80 -6.71
N LYS A 594 -10.06 -40.98 -6.34
CA LYS A 594 -9.92 -41.39 -4.93
C LYS A 594 -8.59 -42.10 -4.75
N ILE A 595 -7.75 -41.60 -3.84
CA ILE A 595 -6.55 -42.30 -3.40
C ILE A 595 -7.02 -43.45 -2.49
N ALA A 596 -6.71 -44.68 -2.87
CA ALA A 596 -7.10 -45.89 -2.14
C ALA A 596 -6.04 -46.28 -1.11
N THR A 597 -4.76 -46.22 -1.52
CA THR A 597 -3.59 -46.33 -0.67
C THR A 597 -2.54 -45.30 -1.11
N PRO A 598 -1.79 -44.66 -0.20
CA PRO A 598 -1.93 -44.73 1.25
C PRO A 598 -3.17 -44.00 1.78
N VAL A 599 -3.58 -44.32 3.02
CA VAL A 599 -4.52 -43.47 3.77
C VAL A 599 -3.82 -42.20 4.25
N ASN A 600 -4.60 -41.19 4.63
CA ASN A 600 -4.04 -39.90 5.04
C ASN A 600 -3.26 -39.99 6.38
N ASN A 601 -2.21 -39.19 6.53
CA ASN A 601 -1.35 -39.07 7.72
C ASN A 601 -0.61 -40.35 8.14
N ILE A 602 -0.31 -41.28 7.22
CA ILE A 602 0.53 -42.45 7.54
C ILE A 602 1.99 -42.08 7.82
N ARG A 603 2.70 -42.99 8.49
CA ARG A 603 4.15 -42.93 8.72
C ARG A 603 4.82 -44.15 8.07
N ILE A 604 5.95 -43.95 7.39
CA ILE A 604 6.69 -45.02 6.68
C ILE A 604 8.18 -45.03 7.04
N GLN A 605 8.74 -46.24 7.13
CA GLN A 605 10.15 -46.51 7.40
C GLN A 605 11.02 -46.58 6.13
N GLY A 606 10.44 -46.35 4.95
CA GLY A 606 11.15 -46.37 3.66
C GLY A 606 10.94 -45.06 2.90
N SER A 607 11.81 -44.78 1.92
CA SER A 607 11.74 -43.57 1.08
C SER A 607 10.80 -43.70 -0.12
N LYS A 608 10.14 -44.85 -0.30
CA LYS A 608 9.21 -45.12 -1.41
C LYS A 608 7.86 -45.62 -0.90
N ILE A 609 6.79 -45.25 -1.61
CA ILE A 609 5.49 -45.90 -1.48
C ILE A 609 4.87 -46.12 -2.85
N THR A 610 4.14 -47.21 -2.98
CA THR A 610 3.20 -47.42 -4.07
C THR A 610 1.88 -46.73 -3.72
N ILE A 611 1.41 -45.82 -4.57
CA ILE A 611 0.08 -45.22 -4.49
C ILE A 611 -0.86 -45.93 -5.47
N ASP A 612 -2.02 -46.38 -4.97
CA ASP A 612 -3.12 -46.87 -5.80
C ASP A 612 -4.25 -45.82 -5.83
N VAL A 613 -4.63 -45.41 -7.04
CA VAL A 613 -5.69 -44.42 -7.30
C VAL A 613 -6.84 -45.09 -8.05
N ASN A 614 -8.03 -44.99 -7.48
CA ASN A 614 -9.27 -45.39 -8.13
C ASN A 614 -9.82 -44.21 -8.94
N LEU A 615 -10.12 -44.46 -10.21
CA LEU A 615 -10.63 -43.46 -11.14
C LEU A 615 -12.01 -43.90 -11.67
N THR A 616 -12.97 -42.98 -11.56
CA THR A 616 -14.35 -43.19 -12.05
C THR A 616 -14.67 -42.16 -13.11
N ASP A 617 -15.06 -42.63 -14.30
CA ASP A 617 -15.51 -41.79 -15.40
C ASP A 617 -16.89 -41.17 -15.07
N ARG A 618 -17.12 -39.97 -15.58
CA ARG A 618 -18.37 -39.21 -15.43
C ARG A 618 -18.98 -38.79 -16.77
N GLY A 619 -18.56 -39.42 -17.86
CA GLY A 619 -19.03 -39.15 -19.23
C GLY A 619 -18.06 -38.32 -20.09
N GLY A 620 -16.93 -37.87 -19.52
CA GLY A 620 -15.85 -37.21 -20.26
C GLY A 620 -14.68 -38.13 -20.64
N GLY A 621 -14.69 -39.39 -20.20
CA GLY A 621 -13.56 -40.31 -20.30
C GLY A 621 -12.45 -40.01 -19.28
N ILE A 622 -11.51 -40.95 -19.12
CA ILE A 622 -10.32 -40.77 -18.30
C ILE A 622 -9.12 -40.50 -19.22
N GLY A 623 -8.52 -39.31 -19.13
CA GLY A 623 -7.34 -38.92 -19.90
C GLY A 623 -6.06 -39.02 -19.08
N ARG A 624 -5.29 -37.92 -19.02
CA ARG A 624 -4.05 -37.83 -18.22
C ARG A 624 -4.38 -37.84 -16.72
N VAL A 625 -3.52 -38.49 -15.93
CA VAL A 625 -3.57 -38.48 -14.46
C VAL A 625 -2.20 -38.07 -13.95
N GLU A 626 -2.14 -36.92 -13.28
CA GLU A 626 -0.91 -36.35 -12.74
C GLU A 626 -0.73 -36.75 -11.27
N PHE A 627 0.47 -37.24 -10.94
CA PHE A 627 0.87 -37.55 -9.57
C PHE A 627 1.90 -36.52 -9.14
N ARG A 628 1.62 -35.78 -8.07
CA ARG A 628 2.51 -34.74 -7.54
C ARG A 628 2.88 -35.05 -6.10
N VAL A 629 4.12 -34.75 -5.73
CA VAL A 629 4.62 -34.84 -4.35
C VAL A 629 5.24 -33.49 -4.01
N ASN A 630 4.77 -32.87 -2.94
CA ASN A 630 5.20 -31.53 -2.51
C ASN A 630 5.06 -30.48 -3.64
N GLY A 631 4.02 -30.62 -4.47
CA GLY A 631 3.75 -29.79 -5.65
C GLY A 631 4.45 -30.25 -6.95
N VAL A 632 5.59 -30.97 -6.86
CA VAL A 632 6.37 -31.41 -8.01
C VAL A 632 5.72 -32.62 -8.68
N ASN A 633 5.47 -32.56 -9.99
CA ASN A 633 4.94 -33.69 -10.77
C ASN A 633 5.99 -34.82 -10.88
N LYS A 634 5.63 -36.02 -10.41
CA LYS A 634 6.45 -37.26 -10.40
C LYS A 634 6.11 -38.22 -11.55
N GLY A 635 5.45 -37.69 -12.58
CA GLY A 635 5.06 -38.40 -13.80
C GLY A 635 3.56 -38.59 -13.92
N ASN A 636 3.14 -38.89 -15.15
CA ASN A 636 1.74 -39.03 -15.52
C ASN A 636 1.40 -40.49 -15.79
N ALA A 637 0.19 -40.91 -15.42
CA ALA A 637 -0.47 -42.06 -16.04
C ALA A 637 -1.48 -41.57 -17.09
N PHE A 638 -1.95 -42.48 -17.95
CA PHE A 638 -3.01 -42.22 -18.92
C PHE A 638 -4.11 -43.27 -18.77
N GLY A 639 -5.36 -42.89 -19.03
CA GLY A 639 -6.51 -43.78 -19.03
C GLY A 639 -6.37 -44.95 -20.02
N GLY A 640 -7.10 -46.01 -19.75
CA GLY A 640 -7.36 -47.13 -20.65
C GLY A 640 -8.84 -47.50 -20.55
N SER A 641 -9.37 -48.22 -21.53
CA SER A 641 -10.78 -48.60 -21.57
C SER A 641 -11.14 -49.57 -20.42
N GLY A 642 -12.16 -49.22 -19.63
CA GLY A 642 -12.72 -50.06 -18.57
C GLY A 642 -12.97 -49.32 -17.24
N GLN A 643 -14.20 -49.39 -16.74
CA GLN A 643 -14.58 -48.90 -15.41
C GLN A 643 -14.64 -50.06 -14.40
N PRO A 644 -14.11 -49.92 -13.17
CA PRO A 644 -13.26 -48.83 -12.66
C PRO A 644 -11.78 -49.05 -13.05
N THR A 645 -11.05 -47.97 -13.35
CA THR A 645 -9.60 -48.08 -13.63
C THR A 645 -8.81 -47.79 -12.35
N VAL A 646 -8.01 -48.75 -11.89
CA VAL A 646 -6.99 -48.51 -10.85
C VAL A 646 -5.68 -48.08 -11.52
N LYS A 647 -5.05 -47.02 -11.03
CA LYS A 647 -3.70 -46.61 -11.44
C LYS A 647 -2.75 -46.71 -10.27
N ARG A 648 -1.74 -47.57 -10.45
CA ARG A 648 -0.62 -47.80 -9.54
C ARG A 648 0.57 -46.96 -9.98
N LYS A 649 1.23 -46.29 -9.03
CA LYS A 649 2.47 -45.53 -9.27
C LYS A 649 3.38 -45.62 -8.06
N ASP A 650 4.66 -45.89 -8.27
CA ASP A 650 5.65 -45.76 -7.20
C ASP A 650 6.13 -44.31 -7.11
N LEU A 651 6.13 -43.78 -5.89
CA LEU A 651 6.55 -42.43 -5.54
C LEU A 651 7.70 -42.49 -4.55
N GLU A 652 8.68 -41.61 -4.75
CA GLU A 652 9.81 -41.36 -3.84
C GLU A 652 9.59 -40.06 -3.08
N PHE A 653 10.08 -40.01 -1.84
CA PHE A 653 9.85 -38.94 -0.88
C PHE A 653 11.13 -38.42 -0.22
N SER A 654 11.05 -37.20 0.32
CA SER A 654 12.04 -36.64 1.24
C SER A 654 11.80 -37.05 2.71
N ALA A 655 12.82 -36.87 3.57
CA ALA A 655 12.88 -37.38 4.96
C ALA A 655 12.00 -36.61 5.99
N GLU A 656 10.83 -36.14 5.56
CA GLU A 656 9.99 -35.17 6.25
C GLU A 656 8.49 -35.52 6.08
N GLU A 657 7.60 -34.56 6.36
CA GLU A 657 6.20 -34.64 5.96
C GLU A 657 6.07 -34.31 4.47
N ASN A 658 5.41 -35.20 3.71
CA ASN A 658 5.24 -35.08 2.28
C ASN A 658 3.75 -35.07 1.93
N VAL A 659 3.33 -34.19 1.01
CA VAL A 659 1.95 -34.14 0.51
C VAL A 659 1.89 -34.72 -0.89
N ILE A 660 1.17 -35.83 -1.05
CA ILE A 660 0.80 -36.38 -2.35
C ILE A 660 -0.45 -35.64 -2.83
N GLU A 661 -0.45 -35.17 -4.08
CA GLU A 661 -1.59 -34.55 -4.76
C GLU A 661 -1.84 -35.31 -6.08
N VAL A 662 -3.08 -35.74 -6.32
CA VAL A 662 -3.47 -36.42 -7.57
C VAL A 662 -4.57 -35.63 -8.28
N VAL A 663 -4.38 -35.41 -9.58
CA VAL A 663 -5.31 -34.69 -10.47
C VAL A 663 -5.55 -35.52 -11.72
N ALA A 664 -6.80 -35.83 -12.07
CA ALA A 664 -7.16 -36.54 -13.29
C ALA A 664 -7.89 -35.62 -14.26
N TYR A 665 -7.60 -35.76 -15.55
CA TYR A 665 -8.23 -34.99 -16.62
C TYR A 665 -9.23 -35.86 -17.39
N ASN A 666 -10.21 -35.23 -18.03
CA ASN A 666 -11.07 -35.92 -19.01
C ASN A 666 -10.26 -36.44 -20.22
N SER A 667 -10.87 -37.26 -21.07
CA SER A 667 -10.18 -37.89 -22.23
C SER A 667 -9.49 -36.90 -23.16
N GLN A 668 -10.10 -35.73 -23.36
CA GLN A 668 -9.57 -34.62 -24.17
C GLN A 668 -8.44 -33.85 -23.48
N GLY A 669 -8.23 -34.05 -22.17
CA GLY A 669 -7.20 -33.36 -21.39
C GLY A 669 -7.52 -31.89 -21.05
N LEU A 670 -8.78 -31.47 -21.20
CA LEU A 670 -9.20 -30.07 -21.13
C LEU A 670 -9.83 -29.67 -19.78
N ILE A 671 -10.53 -30.59 -19.11
CA ILE A 671 -11.12 -30.37 -17.78
C ILE A 671 -10.46 -31.32 -16.77
N ALA A 672 -10.11 -30.81 -15.60
CA ALA A 672 -9.43 -31.51 -14.52
C ALA A 672 -10.35 -31.79 -13.31
N SER A 673 -10.02 -32.82 -12.53
CA SER A 673 -10.63 -33.07 -11.22
C SER A 673 -10.17 -32.01 -10.22
N LEU A 674 -10.92 -31.84 -9.13
CA LEU A 674 -10.32 -31.21 -7.94
C LEU A 674 -9.11 -32.05 -7.47
N PRO A 675 -8.03 -31.43 -6.97
CA PRO A 675 -6.87 -32.18 -6.49
C PRO A 675 -7.20 -32.94 -5.21
N VAL A 676 -6.97 -34.26 -5.22
CA VAL A 676 -7.14 -35.12 -4.03
C VAL A 676 -5.78 -35.25 -3.34
N LYS A 677 -5.74 -35.02 -2.02
CA LYS A 677 -4.49 -34.95 -1.24
C LYS A 677 -4.45 -35.95 -0.10
N VAL A 678 -3.26 -36.51 0.12
CA VAL A 678 -2.92 -37.28 1.34
C VAL A 678 -1.51 -36.93 1.79
N THR A 679 -1.30 -36.92 3.10
CA THR A 679 -0.01 -36.64 3.75
C THR A 679 0.67 -37.94 4.16
N VAL A 680 1.97 -38.06 3.92
CA VAL A 680 2.83 -39.20 4.27
C VAL A 680 4.06 -38.70 5.02
N LYS A 681 4.37 -39.28 6.18
CA LYS A 681 5.53 -38.94 7.00
C LYS A 681 6.62 -39.99 6.85
N VAL A 682 7.79 -39.59 6.36
CA VAL A 682 8.95 -40.49 6.29
C VAL A 682 9.76 -40.35 7.57
N ASP A 683 10.15 -41.47 8.17
CA ASP A 683 11.06 -41.45 9.33
C ASP A 683 12.43 -40.89 8.94
N LYS A 684 12.93 -39.90 9.69
CA LYS A 684 14.24 -39.26 9.41
C LYS A 684 15.40 -40.26 9.37
N THR A 685 15.32 -41.33 10.16
CA THR A 685 16.30 -42.43 10.20
C THR A 685 16.28 -43.32 8.96
N ALA A 686 15.21 -43.31 8.17
CA ALA A 686 15.09 -44.10 6.93
C ALA A 686 15.95 -43.55 5.79
N ILE A 687 16.27 -42.25 5.80
CA ILE A 687 17.10 -41.57 4.80
C ILE A 687 18.30 -40.99 5.54
N ASN A 688 19.16 -41.88 6.03
CA ASN A 688 20.29 -41.57 6.92
C ASN A 688 21.50 -40.99 6.15
N LYS A 689 21.26 -40.11 5.15
CA LYS A 689 22.27 -39.57 4.23
C LYS A 689 21.97 -38.10 3.92
N LEU A 690 23.00 -37.25 3.97
CA LEU A 690 22.89 -35.85 3.58
C LEU A 690 22.63 -35.71 2.08
N PRO A 691 21.76 -34.78 1.64
CA PRO A 691 21.41 -34.60 0.24
C PRO A 691 22.60 -34.10 -0.60
N THR A 692 22.56 -34.35 -1.90
CA THR A 692 23.41 -33.65 -2.87
C THR A 692 22.72 -32.36 -3.30
N LEU A 693 23.48 -31.27 -3.43
CA LEU A 693 22.99 -30.02 -4.02
C LEU A 693 23.44 -29.93 -5.48
N TYR A 694 22.47 -29.75 -6.37
CA TYR A 694 22.68 -29.56 -7.80
C TYR A 694 22.43 -28.10 -8.17
N VAL A 695 23.42 -27.45 -8.76
CA VAL A 695 23.37 -26.03 -9.16
C VAL A 695 23.49 -25.95 -10.68
N MET A 696 22.40 -25.54 -11.34
CA MET A 696 22.41 -25.21 -12.75
C MET A 696 22.43 -23.69 -12.93
N ALA A 697 23.41 -23.17 -13.66
CA ALA A 697 23.57 -21.73 -13.87
C ALA A 697 23.69 -21.42 -15.37
N ILE A 698 22.75 -20.64 -15.89
CA ILE A 698 22.66 -20.22 -17.29
C ILE A 698 22.90 -18.71 -17.33
N GLY A 699 23.90 -18.25 -18.08
CA GLY A 699 24.29 -16.83 -18.09
C GLY A 699 24.73 -16.31 -19.46
N ALA A 700 23.99 -15.35 -20.00
CA ALA A 700 24.15 -14.85 -21.37
C ALA A 700 24.57 -13.36 -21.43
N ASN A 701 25.81 -13.10 -21.84
CA ASN A 701 26.33 -11.76 -22.17
C ASN A 701 26.45 -11.56 -23.68
N ASP A 702 27.10 -12.50 -24.36
CA ASP A 702 27.66 -12.33 -25.70
C ASP A 702 26.67 -12.73 -26.79
N TYR A 703 25.61 -11.93 -26.93
CA TYR A 703 24.62 -12.09 -27.99
C TYR A 703 25.22 -11.83 -29.39
N SER A 704 24.76 -12.64 -30.34
CA SER A 704 25.12 -12.55 -31.77
C SER A 704 24.73 -11.21 -32.37
N ASP A 705 23.56 -10.70 -31.99
CA ASP A 705 23.15 -9.32 -32.26
C ASP A 705 23.85 -8.37 -31.26
N PRO A 706 24.69 -7.42 -31.72
CA PRO A 706 25.35 -6.45 -30.84
C PRO A 706 24.38 -5.62 -29.99
N ALA A 707 23.16 -5.37 -30.46
CA ALA A 707 22.15 -4.59 -29.72
C ALA A 707 21.59 -5.34 -28.51
N LEU A 708 21.76 -6.67 -28.45
CA LEU A 708 21.33 -7.50 -27.32
C LEU A 708 22.45 -7.82 -26.33
N ARG A 709 23.68 -7.32 -26.50
CA ARG A 709 24.79 -7.68 -25.59
C ARG A 709 24.59 -7.15 -24.17
N LEU A 710 24.81 -8.02 -23.19
CA LEU A 710 24.77 -7.71 -21.75
C LEU A 710 26.18 -7.78 -21.16
N LYS A 711 26.40 -7.12 -20.02
CA LYS A 711 27.74 -6.97 -19.43
C LYS A 711 28.01 -7.93 -18.27
N TYR A 712 27.01 -8.28 -17.46
CA TYR A 712 27.22 -9.02 -16.22
C TYR A 712 26.51 -10.37 -16.07
N ALA A 713 25.48 -10.69 -16.86
CA ALA A 713 24.69 -11.90 -16.72
C ALA A 713 25.54 -13.20 -16.65
N ALA A 714 26.52 -13.38 -17.54
CA ALA A 714 27.42 -14.55 -17.50
C ALA A 714 28.38 -14.54 -16.28
N SER A 715 28.80 -13.35 -15.84
CA SER A 715 29.63 -13.15 -14.63
C SER A 715 28.84 -13.44 -13.35
N ASP A 716 27.56 -13.06 -13.31
CA ASP A 716 26.64 -13.25 -12.20
C ASP A 716 26.34 -14.74 -11.99
N ALA A 717 26.01 -15.46 -13.07
CA ALA A 717 25.87 -16.92 -13.07
C ALA A 717 27.16 -17.62 -12.57
N SER A 718 28.32 -17.14 -13.00
CA SER A 718 29.64 -17.64 -12.56
C SER A 718 29.98 -17.29 -11.10
N ALA A 719 29.43 -16.21 -10.56
CA ALA A 719 29.65 -15.79 -9.18
C ALA A 719 28.83 -16.63 -8.20
N LEU A 720 27.56 -16.90 -8.52
CA LEU A 720 26.72 -17.78 -7.70
C LEU A 720 27.28 -19.21 -7.64
N THR A 721 27.76 -19.78 -8.75
CA THR A 721 28.33 -21.13 -8.74
C THR A 721 29.57 -21.23 -7.85
N ARG A 722 30.49 -20.24 -7.88
CA ARG A 722 31.63 -20.18 -6.96
C ARG A 722 31.24 -20.15 -5.49
N VAL A 723 30.16 -19.44 -5.14
CA VAL A 723 29.62 -19.43 -3.77
C VAL A 723 29.17 -20.84 -3.38
N PHE A 724 28.42 -21.54 -4.24
CA PHE A 724 27.96 -22.90 -3.95
C PHE A 724 29.09 -23.96 -3.92
N VAL A 725 30.15 -23.85 -4.71
CA VAL A 725 31.34 -24.72 -4.54
C VAL A 725 31.91 -24.58 -3.13
N LYS A 726 32.03 -23.35 -2.63
CA LYS A 726 32.61 -23.06 -1.31
C LYS A 726 31.72 -23.58 -0.18
N ILE A 727 30.40 -23.44 -0.32
CA ILE A 727 29.40 -24.01 0.61
C ILE A 727 29.45 -25.54 0.60
N GLY A 728 29.66 -26.17 -0.56
CA GLY A 728 29.74 -27.62 -0.73
C GLY A 728 30.92 -28.31 -0.06
N GLN A 729 31.89 -27.54 0.45
CA GLN A 729 32.99 -28.05 1.26
C GLN A 729 32.55 -28.35 2.70
N ASP A 730 31.41 -27.80 3.14
CA ASP A 730 30.79 -28.04 4.44
C ASP A 730 29.91 -29.30 4.41
N LYS A 731 30.49 -30.39 4.91
CA LYS A 731 29.84 -31.71 4.95
C LYS A 731 28.75 -31.86 6.03
N ASP A 732 28.34 -30.79 6.71
CA ASP A 732 27.24 -30.82 7.70
C ASP A 732 25.85 -30.55 7.08
N ILE A 733 25.78 -30.17 5.80
CA ILE A 733 24.53 -29.80 5.11
C ILE A 733 24.34 -30.63 3.83
N TYR A 734 25.38 -30.77 3.02
CA TYR A 734 25.34 -31.52 1.76
C TYR A 734 26.43 -32.59 1.73
N SER A 735 26.13 -33.75 1.13
CA SER A 735 27.14 -34.79 0.91
C SER A 735 28.04 -34.48 -0.29
N ASN A 736 27.54 -33.72 -1.26
CA ASN A 736 28.28 -33.24 -2.43
C ASN A 736 27.59 -32.00 -3.05
N VAL A 737 28.31 -31.23 -3.87
CA VAL A 737 27.77 -30.17 -4.73
C VAL A 737 28.16 -30.42 -6.18
N ILE A 738 27.17 -30.53 -7.05
CA ILE A 738 27.35 -30.76 -8.49
C ILE A 738 26.90 -29.50 -9.24
N ILE A 739 27.78 -28.95 -10.08
CA ILE A 739 27.53 -27.71 -10.81
C ILE A 739 27.51 -27.97 -12.33
N LYS A 740 26.48 -27.45 -13.00
CA LYS A 740 26.37 -27.38 -14.46
C LYS A 740 26.19 -25.92 -14.88
N SER A 741 27.25 -25.31 -15.36
CA SER A 741 27.20 -23.97 -15.98
C SER A 741 26.94 -24.10 -17.48
N LEU A 742 26.18 -23.17 -18.05
CA LEU A 742 26.06 -22.94 -19.50
C LEU A 742 26.18 -21.43 -19.73
N LEU A 743 27.23 -20.99 -20.42
CA LEU A 743 27.54 -19.58 -20.59
C LEU A 743 27.61 -19.18 -22.07
N ASN A 744 27.07 -17.99 -22.39
CA ASN A 744 27.19 -17.39 -23.72
C ASN A 744 26.83 -18.35 -24.87
N SER A 745 27.76 -18.61 -25.80
CA SER A 745 27.56 -19.47 -26.97
C SER A 745 27.24 -20.92 -26.65
N GLU A 746 27.47 -21.39 -25.42
CA GLU A 746 27.04 -22.71 -24.95
C GLU A 746 25.52 -22.81 -24.79
N ILE A 747 24.81 -21.68 -24.71
CA ILE A 747 23.37 -21.63 -24.42
C ILE A 747 22.58 -21.76 -25.72
N THR A 748 22.16 -22.99 -26.05
CA THR A 748 21.19 -23.30 -27.08
C THR A 748 20.04 -24.12 -26.48
N LYS A 749 18.99 -24.37 -27.28
CA LYS A 749 17.84 -25.17 -26.85
C LYS A 749 18.23 -26.63 -26.61
N GLU A 750 19.15 -27.13 -27.42
CA GLU A 750 19.70 -28.48 -27.42
C GLU A 750 20.59 -28.69 -26.19
N THR A 751 21.58 -27.80 -25.96
CA THR A 751 22.52 -27.94 -24.84
C THR A 751 21.84 -27.80 -23.48
N VAL A 752 20.88 -26.88 -23.34
CA VAL A 752 20.05 -26.76 -22.14
C VAL A 752 19.20 -28.02 -21.96
N SER A 753 18.58 -28.55 -23.02
CA SER A 753 17.81 -29.79 -22.94
C SER A 753 18.64 -31.00 -22.53
N THR A 754 19.86 -31.15 -23.08
CA THR A 754 20.80 -32.21 -22.70
C THR A 754 21.22 -32.07 -21.24
N ALA A 755 21.53 -30.86 -20.77
CA ALA A 755 21.88 -30.64 -19.37
C ALA A 755 20.76 -31.03 -18.39
N PHE A 756 19.50 -30.76 -18.73
CA PHE A 756 18.35 -31.25 -17.95
C PHE A 756 18.14 -32.77 -18.07
N ALA A 757 18.45 -33.38 -19.21
CA ALA A 757 18.41 -34.83 -19.38
C ALA A 757 19.46 -35.52 -18.49
N ASP A 758 20.72 -35.07 -18.53
CA ASP A 758 21.83 -35.53 -17.67
C ASP A 758 21.42 -35.50 -16.19
N LEU A 759 20.94 -34.34 -15.72
CA LEU A 759 20.53 -34.13 -14.34
C LEU A 759 19.34 -35.01 -13.94
N SER A 760 18.37 -35.24 -14.82
CA SER A 760 17.20 -36.07 -14.53
C SER A 760 17.53 -37.54 -14.23
N GLN A 761 18.65 -38.04 -14.75
CA GLN A 761 19.12 -39.40 -14.48
C GLN A 761 19.68 -39.52 -13.06
N ILE A 762 20.51 -38.56 -12.63
CA ILE A 762 21.30 -38.63 -11.39
C ILE A 762 20.61 -38.03 -10.16
N VAL A 763 19.79 -36.99 -10.32
CA VAL A 763 19.09 -36.32 -9.20
C VAL A 763 18.03 -37.25 -8.58
N GLN A 764 17.98 -37.32 -7.26
CA GLN A 764 17.03 -38.10 -6.46
C GLN A 764 15.97 -37.20 -5.78
N ALA A 765 14.91 -37.80 -5.23
CA ALA A 765 13.82 -37.05 -4.59
C ALA A 765 14.25 -36.21 -3.37
N HIS A 766 15.19 -36.72 -2.57
CA HIS A 766 15.69 -36.09 -1.35
C HIS A 766 16.76 -35.02 -1.58
N ASP A 767 17.31 -34.92 -2.80
CA ASP A 767 18.33 -33.94 -3.17
C ASP A 767 17.75 -32.52 -3.28
N VAL A 768 18.64 -31.52 -3.39
CA VAL A 768 18.28 -30.12 -3.58
C VAL A 768 18.67 -29.66 -4.99
N PHE A 769 17.76 -28.98 -5.71
CA PHE A 769 18.03 -28.42 -7.04
C PHE A 769 17.86 -26.90 -7.08
N PHE A 770 18.91 -26.20 -7.49
CA PHE A 770 18.95 -24.75 -7.65
C PHE A 770 19.16 -24.40 -9.13
N LEU A 771 18.30 -23.55 -9.69
CA LEU A 771 18.45 -23.00 -11.04
C LEU A 771 18.63 -21.49 -10.98
N TYR A 772 19.64 -20.98 -11.67
CA TYR A 772 19.83 -19.56 -11.93
C TYR A 772 19.87 -19.30 -13.44
N VAL A 773 19.05 -18.36 -13.92
CA VAL A 773 18.99 -17.95 -15.32
C VAL A 773 19.15 -16.44 -15.42
N SER A 774 20.20 -15.98 -16.12
CA SER A 774 20.45 -14.56 -16.40
C SER A 774 20.71 -14.31 -17.89
N GLY A 775 20.11 -13.24 -18.42
CA GLY A 775 20.12 -12.93 -19.86
C GLY A 775 18.92 -12.09 -20.27
N HIS A 776 18.54 -12.11 -21.56
CA HIS A 776 17.28 -11.53 -22.03
C HIS A 776 16.09 -12.46 -21.78
N GLY A 777 15.04 -11.94 -21.17
CA GLY A 777 13.76 -12.61 -20.97
C GLY A 777 12.64 -11.80 -21.61
N LYS A 778 11.64 -12.48 -22.14
CA LYS A 778 10.55 -11.86 -22.91
C LYS A 778 9.21 -12.49 -22.61
N THR A 779 8.19 -11.64 -22.52
CA THR A 779 6.80 -12.08 -22.49
C THR A 779 6.21 -12.08 -23.89
N VAL A 780 5.75 -13.24 -24.38
CA VAL A 780 5.03 -13.34 -25.66
C VAL A 780 3.74 -14.13 -25.45
N GLY A 781 2.59 -13.51 -25.77
CA GLY A 781 1.27 -14.12 -25.56
C GLY A 781 0.97 -14.48 -24.10
N GLY A 782 1.48 -13.69 -23.14
CA GLY A 782 1.35 -13.96 -21.70
C GLY A 782 2.16 -15.17 -21.22
N LYS A 783 3.25 -15.53 -21.90
CA LYS A 783 4.17 -16.63 -21.57
C LYS A 783 5.63 -16.19 -21.58
N PHE A 784 6.44 -16.75 -20.70
CA PHE A 784 7.86 -16.41 -20.57
C PHE A 784 8.68 -17.15 -21.62
N VAL A 785 9.63 -16.43 -22.23
CA VAL A 785 10.60 -16.95 -23.18
C VAL A 785 11.97 -16.36 -22.86
N PHE A 786 12.98 -17.21 -22.62
CA PHE A 786 14.36 -16.76 -22.54
C PHE A 786 14.95 -16.69 -23.95
N VAL A 787 15.64 -15.59 -24.27
CA VAL A 787 16.26 -15.38 -25.59
C VAL A 787 17.71 -15.88 -25.55
N PRO A 788 18.09 -16.89 -26.34
CA PRO A 788 19.45 -17.44 -26.33
C PRO A 788 20.43 -16.57 -27.13
N PRO A 789 21.76 -16.63 -26.87
CA PRO A 789 22.76 -15.79 -27.52
C PRO A 789 22.94 -15.98 -29.04
N ASN A 790 22.48 -17.11 -29.58
CA ASN A 790 22.47 -17.38 -31.01
C ASN A 790 21.25 -16.77 -31.75
N PHE A 791 20.32 -16.13 -31.03
CA PHE A 791 19.13 -15.48 -31.60
C PHE A 791 19.50 -14.35 -32.59
N ARG A 792 18.71 -14.22 -33.66
CA ARG A 792 18.87 -13.18 -34.70
C ARG A 792 17.50 -12.72 -35.23
N LEU A 793 17.27 -11.41 -35.35
CA LEU A 793 16.16 -10.88 -36.14
C LEU A 793 16.45 -11.05 -37.65
N GLN A 794 16.16 -12.22 -38.21
CA GLN A 794 16.29 -12.49 -39.66
C GLN A 794 15.12 -11.91 -40.46
N GLY A 795 14.79 -10.62 -40.29
CA GLY A 795 13.66 -9.95 -40.97
C GLY A 795 12.27 -10.47 -40.63
N ARG A 796 12.14 -11.38 -39.65
CA ARG A 796 10.86 -11.89 -39.12
C ARG A 796 10.31 -10.93 -38.07
N GLU A 797 8.99 -10.91 -37.90
CA GLU A 797 8.37 -10.21 -36.76
C GLU A 797 8.91 -10.75 -35.43
N LEU A 798 9.27 -9.83 -34.54
CA LEU A 798 9.94 -10.12 -33.27
C LEU A 798 9.22 -11.18 -32.41
N PRO A 799 7.88 -11.17 -32.24
CA PRO A 799 7.18 -12.18 -31.44
C PRO A 799 7.27 -13.59 -32.05
N ILE A 800 7.24 -13.71 -33.38
CA ILE A 800 7.29 -15.00 -34.09
C ILE A 800 8.69 -15.62 -33.94
N ALA A 801 9.74 -14.81 -34.17
CA ALA A 801 11.12 -15.26 -34.01
C ALA A 801 11.42 -15.72 -32.58
N ILE A 802 11.02 -14.92 -31.57
CA ILE A 802 11.24 -15.27 -30.15
C ILE A 802 10.55 -16.60 -29.79
N VAL A 803 9.33 -16.85 -30.27
CA VAL A 803 8.59 -18.09 -29.94
C VAL A 803 9.21 -19.33 -30.61
N GLN A 804 9.80 -19.19 -31.80
CA GLN A 804 10.45 -20.30 -32.50
C GLN A 804 11.81 -20.66 -31.88
N ASP A 805 12.68 -19.66 -31.79
CA ASP A 805 14.10 -19.83 -31.49
C ASP A 805 14.40 -19.74 -29.98
N GLY A 806 13.51 -19.12 -29.20
CA GLY A 806 13.64 -18.93 -27.76
C GLY A 806 13.36 -20.18 -26.92
N LEU A 807 13.81 -20.13 -25.66
CA LEU A 807 13.53 -21.16 -24.66
C LEU A 807 12.22 -20.80 -23.95
N GLY A 808 11.11 -21.25 -24.53
CA GLY A 808 9.76 -20.89 -24.09
C GLY A 808 9.29 -21.64 -22.84
N GLN A 809 8.23 -21.14 -22.21
CA GLN A 809 7.61 -21.72 -21.00
C GLN A 809 7.31 -23.23 -21.11
N ASN A 810 6.98 -23.74 -22.30
CA ASN A 810 6.78 -25.18 -22.52
C ASN A 810 8.07 -25.99 -22.36
N ASN A 811 9.23 -25.45 -22.78
CA ASN A 811 10.53 -26.08 -22.56
C ASN A 811 10.85 -26.12 -21.07
N TRP A 812 10.77 -24.98 -20.39
CA TRP A 812 10.99 -24.90 -18.94
C TRP A 812 10.07 -25.84 -18.15
N ARG A 813 8.77 -25.92 -18.50
CA ARG A 813 7.83 -26.85 -17.86
C ARG A 813 8.25 -28.31 -18.01
N THR A 814 8.69 -28.71 -19.20
CA THR A 814 9.13 -30.09 -19.47
C THR A 814 10.43 -30.41 -18.74
N TRP A 815 11.42 -29.52 -18.83
CA TRP A 815 12.74 -29.67 -18.22
C TRP A 815 12.69 -29.64 -16.69
N LEU A 816 11.94 -28.69 -16.09
CA LEU A 816 11.72 -28.65 -14.65
C LEU A 816 10.81 -29.79 -14.17
N GLY A 817 10.07 -30.44 -15.06
CA GLY A 817 9.30 -31.64 -14.78
C GLY A 817 10.13 -32.93 -14.70
N SER A 818 11.32 -32.98 -15.30
CA SER A 818 12.18 -34.18 -15.27
C SER A 818 13.08 -34.28 -14.03
N ILE A 819 13.33 -33.16 -13.34
CA ILE A 819 14.19 -33.13 -12.14
C ILE A 819 13.46 -33.71 -10.92
N LYS A 820 13.95 -34.81 -10.35
CA LYS A 820 13.23 -35.54 -9.28
C LYS A 820 13.21 -34.82 -7.92
N ALA A 821 14.17 -33.92 -7.68
CA ALA A 821 14.33 -33.18 -6.43
C ALA A 821 13.08 -32.37 -6.08
N GLU A 822 12.56 -32.62 -4.88
CA GLU A 822 11.40 -31.90 -4.31
C GLU A 822 11.81 -30.53 -3.81
N LYS A 823 12.95 -30.48 -3.11
CA LYS A 823 13.54 -29.24 -2.60
C LYS A 823 14.16 -28.50 -3.77
N SER A 824 13.49 -27.46 -4.26
CA SER A 824 14.00 -26.69 -5.39
C SER A 824 13.67 -25.21 -5.34
N PHE A 825 14.60 -24.41 -5.88
CA PHE A 825 14.49 -22.96 -5.94
C PHE A 825 15.03 -22.46 -7.27
N LEU A 826 14.23 -21.65 -7.96
CA LEU A 826 14.49 -21.19 -9.33
C LEU A 826 14.57 -19.67 -9.33
N ILE A 827 15.62 -19.10 -9.93
CA ILE A 827 15.83 -17.67 -10.05
C ILE A 827 15.95 -17.28 -11.53
N PHE A 828 15.08 -16.39 -11.99
CA PHE A 828 15.16 -15.76 -13.31
C PHE A 828 15.52 -14.28 -13.16
N ASP A 829 16.82 -13.97 -13.23
CA ASP A 829 17.39 -12.61 -13.26
C ASP A 829 17.54 -12.14 -14.71
N THR A 830 16.42 -11.98 -15.40
CA THR A 830 16.39 -11.66 -16.83
C THR A 830 15.93 -10.23 -17.11
N TYR A 831 16.48 -9.65 -18.18
CA TYR A 831 16.18 -8.30 -18.66
C TYR A 831 15.15 -8.34 -19.78
N GLU A 832 14.11 -7.52 -19.69
CA GLU A 832 13.05 -7.45 -20.70
C GLU A 832 13.20 -6.21 -21.60
N SER A 833 13.82 -6.41 -22.76
CA SER A 833 14.16 -5.38 -23.75
C SER A 833 12.98 -5.05 -24.67
N ASP A 834 11.95 -4.34 -24.20
CA ASP A 834 10.80 -3.96 -25.04
C ASP A 834 11.02 -2.70 -25.88
N THR A 835 11.81 -2.86 -26.95
CA THR A 835 11.55 -2.37 -28.34
C THR A 835 12.81 -2.57 -29.19
N GLY A 836 12.63 -2.80 -30.49
CA GLY A 836 13.76 -2.98 -31.41
C GLY A 836 14.47 -1.66 -31.73
N VAL A 837 15.80 -1.67 -31.63
CA VAL A 837 16.77 -0.83 -32.36
C VAL A 837 16.76 0.70 -32.12
N HIS A 838 15.66 1.34 -31.68
CA HIS A 838 15.51 2.80 -31.79
C HIS A 838 15.41 3.57 -30.46
N SER A 839 16.49 4.28 -30.15
CA SER A 839 16.86 4.83 -28.84
C SER A 839 16.51 6.32 -28.61
N LYS A 840 15.32 6.81 -29.01
CA LYS A 840 15.03 8.27 -28.99
C LYS A 840 13.69 8.78 -28.44
N ILE A 841 12.72 7.93 -28.15
CA ILE A 841 11.42 8.31 -27.57
C ILE A 841 10.96 7.15 -26.66
N ILE A 842 10.00 7.38 -25.75
CA ILE A 842 9.29 6.36 -24.94
C ILE A 842 10.17 5.86 -23.76
N GLY A 843 9.68 5.71 -22.53
CA GLY A 843 8.32 5.87 -21.99
C GLY A 843 8.03 4.72 -21.02
N HIS A 844 8.01 5.00 -19.72
CA HIS A 844 7.87 3.95 -18.71
C HIS A 844 6.51 3.24 -18.82
N ASN A 845 6.55 1.92 -19.06
CA ASN A 845 5.38 1.07 -18.89
C ASN A 845 5.67 -0.04 -17.88
N THR A 846 4.80 -0.14 -16.89
CA THR A 846 4.77 -1.27 -15.95
C THR A 846 4.56 -2.56 -16.73
N ASN A 847 5.27 -3.65 -16.41
CA ASN A 847 4.98 -4.96 -17.01
C ASN A 847 4.44 -6.01 -16.03
N PRO A 848 3.12 -6.01 -15.75
CA PRO A 848 2.43 -7.13 -15.09
C PRO A 848 2.48 -8.45 -15.87
N GLU A 849 2.77 -8.42 -17.18
CA GLU A 849 2.67 -9.59 -18.07
C GLU A 849 3.83 -10.56 -17.82
N TYR A 850 5.05 -10.05 -17.63
CA TYR A 850 6.20 -10.86 -17.22
C TYR A 850 5.95 -11.55 -15.87
N ARG A 851 5.39 -10.81 -14.89
CA ARG A 851 4.99 -11.38 -13.60
C ARG A 851 3.95 -12.49 -13.79
N ALA A 852 2.92 -12.26 -14.61
CA ALA A 852 1.89 -13.25 -14.90
C ALA A 852 2.45 -14.51 -15.59
N ALA A 853 3.42 -14.34 -16.49
CA ALA A 853 4.10 -15.43 -17.17
C ALA A 853 4.94 -16.30 -16.21
N ILE A 854 5.67 -15.67 -15.29
CA ILE A 854 6.41 -16.36 -14.22
C ILE A 854 5.45 -17.06 -13.25
N GLU A 855 4.32 -16.45 -12.91
CA GLU A 855 3.29 -17.09 -12.08
C GLU A 855 2.71 -18.34 -12.74
N LYS A 856 2.42 -18.28 -14.06
CA LYS A 856 2.01 -19.47 -14.83
C LYS A 856 3.11 -20.54 -14.85
N LEU A 857 4.39 -20.17 -14.98
CA LEU A 857 5.50 -21.14 -14.93
C LEU A 857 5.64 -21.80 -13.55
N SER A 858 5.52 -21.02 -12.47
CA SER A 858 5.51 -21.53 -11.10
C SER A 858 4.34 -22.49 -10.86
N LYS A 859 3.11 -22.11 -11.22
CA LYS A 859 1.91 -22.96 -11.14
C LYS A 859 2.03 -24.24 -11.99
N ALA A 860 2.58 -24.16 -13.20
CA ALA A 860 2.70 -25.29 -14.10
C ALA A 860 3.82 -26.28 -13.74
N THR A 861 4.77 -25.89 -12.89
CA THR A 861 5.86 -26.74 -12.40
C THR A 861 5.70 -27.18 -10.95
N GLY A 862 4.86 -26.48 -10.18
CA GLY A 862 4.73 -26.65 -8.73
C GLY A 862 5.95 -26.18 -7.94
N ARG A 863 6.90 -25.48 -8.58
CA ARG A 863 8.16 -25.04 -7.97
C ARG A 863 8.13 -23.57 -7.57
N THR A 864 8.91 -23.24 -6.53
CA THR A 864 9.19 -21.88 -6.10
C THR A 864 10.02 -21.15 -7.16
N VAL A 865 9.45 -20.12 -7.78
CA VAL A 865 10.16 -19.25 -8.73
C VAL A 865 10.29 -17.86 -8.14
N MET A 866 11.53 -17.40 -7.98
CA MET A 866 11.87 -15.99 -7.84
C MET A 866 12.23 -15.44 -9.23
N ALA A 867 11.80 -14.23 -9.52
CA ALA A 867 12.26 -13.48 -10.69
C ALA A 867 12.41 -12.00 -10.32
N SER A 868 13.21 -11.27 -11.09
CA SER A 868 13.11 -9.81 -11.19
C SER A 868 11.67 -9.42 -11.55
N SER A 869 11.14 -8.32 -11.00
CA SER A 869 9.77 -7.86 -11.33
C SER A 869 9.56 -6.36 -11.08
N GLY A 870 9.81 -5.51 -12.10
CA GLY A 870 9.35 -4.12 -11.99
C GLY A 870 9.47 -3.18 -13.22
N PRO A 871 8.66 -2.10 -13.25
CA PRO A 871 8.46 -1.18 -14.40
C PRO A 871 9.68 -0.35 -14.84
N ALA A 872 10.62 -0.22 -13.94
CA ALA A 872 11.87 0.52 -14.09
C ALA A 872 13.04 -0.36 -13.66
N GLU A 873 12.83 -1.69 -13.58
CA GLU A 873 13.90 -2.67 -13.49
C GLU A 873 14.59 -2.79 -14.84
N ILE A 874 15.28 -1.71 -15.20
CA ILE A 874 16.56 -1.90 -15.87
C ILE A 874 17.32 -2.89 -15.00
N ALA A 875 17.81 -3.99 -15.57
CA ALA A 875 18.81 -4.81 -14.92
C ALA A 875 20.00 -3.88 -14.69
N LEU A 876 20.07 -3.28 -13.50
CA LEU A 876 20.92 -2.12 -13.21
C LEU A 876 22.35 -2.60 -13.06
N GLN A 877 22.95 -2.79 -14.22
CA GLN A 877 24.15 -3.56 -14.43
C GLN A 877 25.37 -2.76 -13.99
N GLY A 878 26.14 -3.33 -13.06
CA GLY A 878 27.42 -2.78 -12.61
C GLY A 878 27.44 -2.25 -11.19
N TYR A 879 26.39 -2.47 -10.38
CA TYR A 879 26.52 -2.27 -8.94
C TYR A 879 27.54 -3.27 -8.39
N ARG A 880 28.73 -2.78 -8.04
CA ARG A 880 29.88 -3.60 -7.63
C ARG A 880 30.18 -4.74 -8.63
N ALA A 881 30.09 -4.43 -9.93
CA ALA A 881 30.31 -5.36 -11.04
C ALA A 881 29.33 -6.55 -11.14
N HIS A 882 28.10 -6.38 -10.64
CA HIS A 882 27.01 -7.35 -10.74
C HIS A 882 25.69 -6.70 -11.16
N GLY A 883 24.70 -7.48 -11.57
CA GLY A 883 23.28 -7.07 -11.55
C GLY A 883 22.77 -6.86 -10.11
N VAL A 884 21.74 -6.01 -9.92
CA VAL A 884 21.23 -5.68 -8.56
C VAL A 884 20.66 -6.90 -7.84
N LEU A 885 19.90 -7.76 -8.53
CA LEU A 885 19.34 -8.99 -7.96
C LEU A 885 20.46 -10.00 -7.65
N ALA A 886 21.35 -10.26 -8.61
CA ALA A 886 22.55 -11.06 -8.41
C ALA A 886 23.36 -10.63 -7.18
N TYR A 887 23.64 -9.32 -7.05
CA TYR A 887 24.38 -8.79 -5.91
C TYR A 887 23.63 -8.99 -4.59
N ALA A 888 22.32 -8.71 -4.53
CA ALA A 888 21.54 -8.88 -3.31
C ALA A 888 21.48 -10.35 -2.84
N LEU A 889 21.42 -11.30 -3.79
CA LEU A 889 21.52 -12.73 -3.51
C LEU A 889 22.90 -13.12 -2.96
N LEU A 890 23.98 -12.68 -3.63
CA LEU A 890 25.36 -12.94 -3.20
C LEU A 890 25.67 -12.33 -1.83
N GLU A 891 25.14 -11.13 -1.55
CA GLU A 891 25.27 -10.47 -0.26
C GLU A 891 24.51 -11.24 0.83
N GLY A 892 23.24 -11.61 0.60
CA GLY A 892 22.42 -12.36 1.55
C GLY A 892 23.04 -13.71 1.94
N LEU A 893 23.50 -14.48 0.94
CA LEU A 893 24.21 -15.75 1.15
C LEU A 893 25.52 -15.59 1.95
N ALA A 894 26.17 -14.42 1.91
CA ALA A 894 27.39 -14.13 2.66
C ALA A 894 27.12 -13.57 4.07
N THR A 895 25.99 -12.92 4.32
CA THR A 895 25.68 -12.21 5.58
C THR A 895 25.03 -13.07 6.68
N ALA A 896 24.88 -14.38 6.47
CA ALA A 896 24.12 -15.34 7.29
C ALA A 896 24.38 -15.34 8.82
N ASP A 897 25.48 -14.74 9.30
CA ASP A 897 25.84 -14.68 10.73
C ASP A 897 25.82 -13.25 11.34
N SER A 898 25.42 -12.25 10.56
CA SER A 898 25.81 -10.85 10.83
C SER A 898 24.69 -9.82 10.99
N SER A 899 23.44 -10.19 10.67
CA SER A 899 22.29 -9.30 10.88
C SER A 899 21.58 -9.62 12.20
N LYS A 900 21.44 -8.62 13.09
CA LYS A 900 20.61 -8.71 14.29
C LYS A 900 19.10 -8.71 13.99
N ASP A 901 18.73 -8.42 12.75
CA ASP A 901 17.35 -8.18 12.34
C ASP A 901 16.69 -9.40 11.68
N TYR A 902 17.48 -10.32 11.08
CA TYR A 902 16.97 -11.46 10.29
C TYR A 902 17.75 -12.78 10.48
N GLY A 903 18.84 -12.79 11.26
CA GLY A 903 19.59 -14.01 11.54
C GLY A 903 19.14 -14.66 12.83
N ASN A 904 18.78 -15.94 12.78
CA ASN A 904 18.51 -16.78 13.96
C ASN A 904 19.75 -17.08 14.83
N GLY A 905 20.95 -16.65 14.41
CA GLY A 905 22.21 -16.79 15.14
C GLY A 905 22.86 -18.18 15.11
N ASN A 906 22.37 -19.10 14.27
CA ASN A 906 22.91 -20.47 14.18
C ASN A 906 24.02 -20.65 13.12
N GLY A 907 24.53 -19.55 12.55
CA GLY A 907 25.55 -19.55 11.50
C GLY A 907 25.07 -20.03 10.12
N ARG A 908 23.75 -20.21 9.91
CA ARG A 908 23.13 -20.65 8.64
C ARG A 908 22.05 -19.67 8.18
N ILE A 909 21.72 -19.71 6.88
CA ILE A 909 20.60 -18.96 6.29
C ILE A 909 19.52 -19.89 5.73
N GLU A 910 18.27 -19.61 6.05
CA GLU A 910 17.09 -20.25 5.47
C GLU A 910 16.59 -19.53 4.21
N LEU A 911 15.89 -20.27 3.34
CA LEU A 911 15.35 -19.72 2.10
C LEU A 911 14.41 -18.53 2.32
N HIS A 912 13.59 -18.56 3.38
CA HIS A 912 12.70 -17.44 3.69
C HIS A 912 13.48 -16.20 4.16
N GLU A 913 14.55 -16.37 4.94
CA GLU A 913 15.45 -15.28 5.38
C GLU A 913 16.16 -14.65 4.17
N LEU A 914 16.66 -15.47 3.23
CA LEU A 914 17.26 -14.99 1.97
C LEU A 914 16.26 -14.22 1.11
N ILE A 915 15.00 -14.68 1.03
CA ILE A 915 13.93 -13.99 0.29
C ILE A 915 13.63 -12.61 0.91
N GLU A 916 13.55 -12.50 2.24
CA GLU A 916 13.33 -11.22 2.91
C GLU A 916 14.54 -10.28 2.79
N HIS A 917 15.78 -10.80 2.87
CA HIS A 917 16.99 -10.01 2.61
C HIS A 917 16.96 -9.41 1.20
N VAL A 918 16.75 -10.24 0.17
CA VAL A 918 16.63 -9.76 -1.22
C VAL A 918 15.49 -8.75 -1.36
N ARG A 919 14.34 -8.98 -0.70
CA ARG A 919 13.20 -8.05 -0.72
C ARG A 919 13.53 -6.68 -0.18
N TYR A 920 14.25 -6.62 0.94
CA TYR A 920 14.63 -5.35 1.54
C TYR A 920 15.78 -4.68 0.77
N ARG A 921 16.71 -5.49 0.24
CA ARG A 921 17.99 -5.01 -0.27
C ARG A 921 17.95 -4.50 -1.70
N VAL A 922 17.24 -5.19 -2.59
CA VAL A 922 17.09 -4.79 -4.00
C VAL A 922 16.57 -3.34 -4.14
N PRO A 923 15.47 -2.91 -3.49
CA PRO A 923 15.04 -1.50 -3.54
C PRO A 923 16.05 -0.51 -2.95
N GLN A 924 16.78 -0.87 -1.88
CA GLN A 924 17.82 0.03 -1.33
C GLN A 924 18.95 0.29 -2.32
N ILE A 925 19.46 -0.76 -2.98
CA ILE A 925 20.52 -0.64 -3.98
C ILE A 925 20.02 0.19 -5.17
N THR A 926 18.79 -0.04 -5.62
CA THR A 926 18.18 0.75 -6.70
C THR A 926 18.01 2.22 -6.31
N GLU A 927 17.61 2.53 -5.08
CA GLU A 927 17.53 3.91 -4.57
C GLU A 927 18.91 4.58 -4.52
N LEU A 928 19.96 3.85 -4.13
CA LEU A 928 21.36 4.34 -4.12
C LEU A 928 21.90 4.66 -5.52
N ILE A 929 21.54 3.87 -6.53
CA ILE A 929 21.99 4.10 -7.91
C ILE A 929 21.19 5.23 -8.56
N THR A 930 19.87 5.25 -8.37
CA THR A 930 18.97 6.25 -8.99
C THR A 930 19.15 7.65 -8.40
N LYS A 931 19.38 7.80 -7.09
CA LYS A 931 19.64 9.11 -6.46
C LYS A 931 20.87 9.86 -7.01
N ASN A 932 21.85 9.13 -7.55
CA ASN A 932 23.10 9.68 -8.05
C ASN A 932 23.14 9.86 -9.58
N ASN A 933 22.04 9.60 -10.30
CA ASN A 933 22.00 9.66 -11.75
C ASN A 933 20.83 10.55 -12.24
N PRO A 934 21.12 11.70 -12.89
CA PRO A 934 20.11 12.73 -13.23
C PRO A 934 19.07 12.29 -14.28
N ILE A 935 19.24 11.12 -14.90
CA ILE A 935 18.25 10.53 -15.82
C ILE A 935 17.02 10.01 -15.03
N PHE A 936 17.19 9.60 -13.77
CA PHE A 936 16.13 9.00 -12.96
C PHE A 936 15.45 10.02 -12.04
N LYS A 937 14.48 10.78 -12.59
CA LYS A 937 13.75 11.84 -11.85
C LYS A 937 12.87 11.34 -10.69
N HIS A 938 12.67 10.02 -10.53
CA HIS A 938 11.91 9.41 -9.44
C HIS A 938 12.62 8.15 -8.91
N PRO A 939 12.81 7.99 -7.58
CA PRO A 939 13.35 6.77 -7.01
C PRO A 939 12.28 5.67 -6.96
N TYR A 940 12.50 4.57 -7.70
CA TYR A 940 11.57 3.45 -7.78
C TYR A 940 11.81 2.41 -6.67
N ARG A 941 10.74 1.98 -5.99
CA ARG A 941 10.77 0.89 -5.00
C ARG A 941 10.48 -0.45 -5.66
N LEU A 942 11.51 -1.27 -5.80
CA LEU A 942 11.41 -2.67 -6.24
C LEU A 942 10.87 -3.56 -5.11
N ARG A 943 10.14 -4.63 -5.45
CA ARG A 943 9.67 -5.65 -4.50
C ARG A 943 9.60 -7.03 -5.18
N PRO A 944 10.36 -8.05 -4.76
CA PRO A 944 10.10 -9.43 -5.16
C PRO A 944 8.75 -9.90 -4.59
N GLN A 945 7.96 -10.55 -5.44
CA GLN A 945 6.49 -10.50 -5.33
C GLN A 945 5.76 -11.84 -5.18
N HIS A 946 6.47 -12.94 -4.85
CA HIS A 946 5.82 -14.16 -4.34
C HIS A 946 6.57 -14.77 -3.16
N LEU A 947 5.85 -14.95 -2.05
CA LEU A 947 6.22 -15.77 -0.89
C LEU A 947 5.59 -17.16 -1.06
N VAL A 948 6.35 -18.20 -0.75
CA VAL A 948 5.78 -19.51 -0.46
C VAL A 948 5.58 -19.61 1.05
N ARG A 949 4.33 -19.80 1.48
CA ARG A 949 4.04 -20.34 2.81
C ARG A 949 4.42 -21.83 2.83
N GLY A 950 5.24 -22.23 3.81
CA GLY A 950 5.31 -23.63 4.24
C GLY A 950 6.52 -24.46 3.81
N VAL A 951 7.64 -23.86 3.38
CA VAL A 951 8.90 -24.62 3.21
C VAL A 951 10.13 -23.85 3.67
N ASN A 952 10.59 -24.21 4.87
CA ASN A 952 11.84 -23.76 5.46
C ASN A 952 12.95 -24.73 5.03
N TYR A 953 13.83 -24.26 4.15
CA TYR A 953 15.05 -24.97 3.76
C TYR A 953 16.27 -24.17 4.18
N THR A 954 17.17 -24.78 4.95
CA THR A 954 18.52 -24.27 5.16
C THR A 954 19.30 -24.34 3.85
N ILE A 955 19.91 -23.23 3.43
CA ILE A 955 20.70 -23.16 2.19
C ILE A 955 22.20 -23.32 2.47
N THR A 956 22.76 -22.59 3.44
CA THR A 956 24.23 -22.49 3.63
C THR A 956 24.62 -22.25 5.08
N LYS A 957 25.90 -22.46 5.43
CA LYS A 957 26.57 -21.72 6.53
C LYS A 957 27.14 -20.37 6.03
N ALA A 958 27.48 -19.49 6.96
CA ALA A 958 28.10 -18.19 6.69
C ALA A 958 29.52 -18.33 6.11
N PHE A 959 29.84 -17.51 5.09
CA PHE A 959 31.18 -17.48 4.49
C PHE A 959 31.72 -16.06 4.30
N LYS A 960 32.78 -15.74 5.05
CA LYS A 960 33.59 -14.54 4.82
C LYS A 960 34.57 -14.76 3.65
N GLY A 961 34.80 -13.73 2.84
CA GLY A 961 35.81 -13.74 1.77
C GLY A 961 35.46 -14.54 0.51
N VAL A 962 34.40 -14.15 -0.21
CA VAL A 962 34.15 -14.58 -1.60
C VAL A 962 34.13 -13.39 -2.59
N PHE A 963 34.14 -12.16 -2.07
CA PHE A 963 33.96 -10.93 -2.88
C PHE A 963 35.21 -10.47 -3.66
N ASP A 964 36.41 -11.00 -3.37
CA ASP A 964 37.68 -10.43 -3.85
C ASP A 964 38.28 -11.12 -5.09
N ALA A 965 37.62 -12.13 -5.67
CA ALA A 965 38.20 -12.95 -6.75
C ALA A 965 38.32 -12.25 -8.12
N ASN A 966 37.54 -11.20 -8.40
CA ASN A 966 37.57 -10.44 -9.66
C ASN A 966 38.02 -8.97 -9.48
N ALA A 967 38.44 -8.57 -8.28
CA ALA A 967 38.94 -7.23 -7.99
C ALA A 967 40.45 -7.15 -8.27
N GLY A 968 40.82 -6.99 -9.55
CA GLY A 968 42.17 -6.59 -9.92
C GLY A 968 42.56 -5.27 -9.22
N ALA A 969 43.79 -5.21 -8.72
CA ALA A 969 44.35 -4.14 -7.88
C ALA A 969 43.73 -3.99 -6.47
N THR A 970 44.37 -4.70 -5.54
CA THR A 970 44.49 -4.40 -4.09
C THR A 970 43.79 -3.14 -3.58
N ALA A 971 42.57 -3.31 -3.07
CA ALA A 971 41.99 -2.42 -2.07
C ALA A 971 41.76 -3.23 -0.79
N LYS A 972 42.62 -3.06 0.22
CA LYS A 972 42.31 -3.53 1.58
C LYS A 972 40.97 -2.91 1.98
N ILE A 973 39.96 -3.73 2.22
CA ILE A 973 38.64 -3.29 2.65
C ILE A 973 38.77 -2.69 4.05
N PRO A 974 38.50 -1.38 4.26
CA PRO A 974 38.29 -0.86 5.61
C PRO A 974 36.93 -1.40 6.05
N THR A 975 36.92 -2.31 7.03
CA THR A 975 35.68 -2.77 7.64
C THR A 975 35.12 -1.66 8.52
N ARG A 976 34.35 -0.76 7.88
CA ARG A 976 33.82 0.54 8.35
C ARG A 976 34.82 1.71 8.20
N PRO A 977 34.35 2.93 7.89
CA PRO A 977 35.11 4.14 8.20
C PRO A 977 35.14 4.32 9.72
N THR A 978 36.33 4.26 10.32
CA THR A 978 36.56 4.55 11.74
C THR A 978 36.53 6.06 11.97
N HIS A 979 35.33 6.60 12.18
CA HIS A 979 35.19 7.92 12.77
C HIS A 979 35.52 7.83 14.27
N VAL A 980 36.64 8.43 14.67
CA VAL A 980 36.96 8.65 16.08
C VAL A 980 36.90 10.14 16.36
N VAL A 981 36.19 10.51 17.42
CA VAL A 981 36.11 11.88 17.92
C VAL A 981 36.95 11.96 19.19
N ILE A 982 37.99 12.78 19.15
CA ILE A 982 38.93 13.00 20.28
C ILE A 982 39.02 14.50 20.60
N LYS A 983 39.51 14.85 21.79
CA LYS A 983 39.82 16.27 22.09
C LYS A 983 41.14 16.64 21.43
N ALA A 984 41.25 17.89 20.99
CA ALA A 984 42.47 18.38 20.35
C ALA A 984 43.71 18.30 21.26
N ALA A 985 43.53 18.34 22.59
CA ALA A 985 44.60 18.12 23.58
C ALA A 985 45.28 16.74 23.48
N ASP A 986 44.58 15.72 22.97
CA ASP A 986 45.05 14.33 22.93
C ASP A 986 45.88 14.02 21.66
N LEU A 987 46.06 15.01 20.76
CA LEU A 987 46.79 14.90 19.49
C LEU A 987 48.26 15.31 19.61
N PHE A 988 49.16 14.33 19.65
CA PHE A 988 50.61 14.56 19.64
C PHE A 988 51.20 14.43 18.21
N ALA A 989 51.89 15.47 17.76
CA ALA A 989 52.64 15.48 16.50
C ALA A 989 54.15 15.39 16.77
N ASN A 990 54.85 14.48 16.09
CA ASN A 990 56.30 14.34 16.22
C ASN A 990 57.03 15.63 15.83
N ALA A 991 58.13 15.93 16.54
CA ALA A 991 58.90 17.17 16.36
C ALA A 991 59.76 17.12 15.07
N GLY A 992 59.10 17.25 13.91
CA GLY A 992 59.73 17.02 12.59
C GLY A 992 58.95 17.55 11.39
N GLY A 993 58.79 18.88 11.32
CA GLY A 993 58.43 19.60 10.08
C GLY A 993 56.94 19.82 9.80
N ARG A 994 56.57 21.11 9.66
CA ARG A 994 55.33 21.68 9.09
C ARG A 994 53.96 21.08 9.50
N GLY A 995 53.84 20.52 10.71
CA GLY A 995 52.55 20.28 11.38
C GLY A 995 51.90 21.56 11.95
N VAL A 996 51.73 22.62 11.16
CA VAL A 996 51.34 23.97 11.65
C VAL A 996 49.85 24.07 12.02
N ALA A 997 49.00 23.16 11.54
CA ALA A 997 47.55 23.23 11.73
C ALA A 997 47.06 22.74 13.11
N ILE A 998 47.60 21.62 13.62
CA ILE A 998 47.10 21.01 14.88
C ILE A 998 47.35 21.91 16.09
N ARG A 999 48.55 22.52 16.19
CA ARG A 999 48.93 23.41 17.31
C ARG A 999 48.14 24.72 17.40
N LYS A 1000 47.23 24.98 16.45
CA LYS A 1000 46.33 26.16 16.42
C LYS A 1000 44.87 25.83 16.79
N LEU A 1001 44.61 24.60 17.25
CA LEU A 1001 43.30 24.17 17.75
C LEU A 1001 43.23 24.35 19.28
N SER A 1002 42.12 24.87 19.78
CA SER A 1002 41.91 25.04 21.23
C SER A 1002 41.87 23.67 21.92
N PRO A 1003 42.50 23.46 23.11
CA PRO A 1003 42.62 22.14 23.72
C PRO A 1003 41.30 21.38 23.95
N GLY A 1004 40.20 22.09 24.23
CA GLY A 1004 38.87 21.52 24.42
C GLY A 1004 38.07 21.19 23.15
N LEU A 1005 38.60 21.47 21.96
CA LEU A 1005 37.89 21.31 20.68
C LEU A 1005 37.78 19.82 20.30
N LEU A 1006 36.58 19.37 19.95
CA LEU A 1006 36.38 18.01 19.42
C LEU A 1006 36.77 17.95 17.94
N VAL A 1007 37.65 17.01 17.62
CA VAL A 1007 38.19 16.80 16.27
C VAL A 1007 37.78 15.41 15.79
N THR A 1008 37.16 15.35 14.61
CA THR A 1008 36.86 14.11 13.91
C THR A 1008 38.06 13.72 13.07
N VAL A 1009 38.61 12.53 13.32
CA VAL A 1009 39.69 11.95 12.52
C VAL A 1009 39.07 11.07 11.44
N VAL A 1010 39.49 11.26 10.18
CA VAL A 1010 38.98 10.51 9.02
C VAL A 1010 40.14 9.96 8.20
N GLU A 1011 40.19 8.65 8.00
CA GLU A 1011 41.16 8.01 7.11
C GLU A 1011 40.80 8.23 5.64
N THR A 1012 41.77 8.61 4.81
CA THR A 1012 41.58 8.79 3.37
C THR A 1012 42.74 8.17 2.59
N LYS A 1013 42.56 7.95 1.28
CA LYS A 1013 43.58 7.36 0.39
C LYS A 1013 44.94 8.08 0.36
N GLY A 1014 45.06 9.30 0.90
CA GLY A 1014 46.33 10.04 1.00
C GLY A 1014 46.86 10.24 2.42
N GLY A 1015 46.11 9.92 3.47
CA GLY A 1015 46.46 10.25 4.86
C GLY A 1015 45.24 10.56 5.73
N TRP A 1016 45.47 11.11 6.93
CA TRP A 1016 44.41 11.44 7.87
C TRP A 1016 43.95 12.89 7.68
N VAL A 1017 42.62 13.07 7.58
CA VAL A 1017 41.97 14.38 7.56
C VAL A 1017 41.40 14.67 8.94
N LEU A 1018 41.73 15.85 9.49
CA LEU A 1018 41.21 16.33 10.76
C LEU A 1018 40.13 17.39 10.50
N VAL A 1019 38.92 17.14 10.99
CA VAL A 1019 37.76 18.02 10.87
C VAL A 1019 37.30 18.45 12.26
N ALA A 1020 37.53 19.71 12.62
CA ALA A 1020 37.00 20.28 13.84
C ALA A 1020 35.48 20.51 13.76
N LYS A 1021 34.77 20.33 14.87
CA LYS A 1021 33.30 20.46 14.97
C LYS A 1021 32.82 21.93 15.01
N ASP A 1022 33.26 22.74 14.05
CA ASP A 1022 32.70 24.07 13.72
C ASP A 1022 33.14 24.54 12.31
N GLY A 1023 32.99 23.69 11.29
CA GLY A 1023 33.00 24.02 9.85
C GLY A 1023 34.26 24.62 9.18
N SER A 1024 35.16 25.28 9.92
CA SER A 1024 35.96 26.41 9.44
C SER A 1024 37.47 26.16 9.40
N LYS A 1025 37.97 25.08 10.00
CA LYS A 1025 39.39 24.69 9.93
C LYS A 1025 39.53 23.22 9.54
N ARG A 1026 40.08 22.98 8.34
CA ARG A 1026 40.45 21.67 7.82
C ARG A 1026 41.97 21.55 7.83
N GLY A 1027 42.50 20.47 8.40
CA GLY A 1027 43.92 20.15 8.42
C GLY A 1027 44.18 18.77 7.80
N PHE A 1028 45.27 18.65 7.07
CA PHE A 1028 45.75 17.39 6.49
C PHE A 1028 47.09 17.02 7.14
N VAL A 1029 47.26 15.75 7.53
CA VAL A 1029 48.52 15.23 8.06
C VAL A 1029 48.79 13.84 7.47
N GLU A 1030 50.01 13.66 6.96
CA GLU A 1030 50.48 12.37 6.45
C GLU A 1030 50.51 11.32 7.55
N HIS A 1031 50.11 10.09 7.21
CA HIS A 1031 50.00 8.97 8.16
C HIS A 1031 51.30 8.68 8.93
N THR A 1032 52.46 8.99 8.35
CA THR A 1032 53.78 8.75 8.95
C THR A 1032 54.15 9.71 10.09
N LYS A 1033 53.36 10.76 10.37
CA LYS A 1033 53.73 11.85 11.30
C LYS A 1033 52.89 11.93 12.59
N LEU A 1034 51.90 11.07 12.76
CA LEU A 1034 51.10 10.96 13.98
C LEU A 1034 51.65 9.82 14.87
N ALA A 1035 51.74 10.06 16.17
CA ALA A 1035 51.99 8.99 17.13
C ALA A 1035 50.73 8.10 17.26
N PRO A 1036 50.85 6.79 17.51
CA PRO A 1036 49.70 5.95 17.80
C PRO A 1036 48.99 6.44 19.05
N VAL A 1037 47.66 6.57 18.97
CA VAL A 1037 46.79 6.90 20.12
C VAL A 1037 46.86 5.75 21.12
N ARG A 1038 46.99 6.07 22.42
CA ARG A 1038 46.93 5.11 23.53
C ARG A 1038 45.49 4.74 23.89
#